data_AF-A0A524K2D1-F1
#
_entry.id   AF-A0A524K2D1-F1
#
_cell.length_a   1.000
_cell.length_b   1.000
_cell.length_c   1.000
_cell.angle_alpha   90.00
_cell.angle_beta   90.00
_cell.angle_gamma   90.00
#
_symmetry.space_group_name_H-M   'P 1'
#
loop_
_entity.id
_entity.type
_entity.pdbx_description
1 polymer ?
#
loop_
_entity_poly.entity_id
_entity_poly.type
_entity_poly.pdbx_seq_one_letter_code
_entity_poly.pdbx_strand_id
1 'polypeptide(L)'
;MPFTPYLNVTEIESSLASAVALYPAWCQLITLPNPTFEGRISHAILLRAGSLANRKGILMLGGTHAREWGSSDILVAFLENLLAAYSVNTGLTFQGKTYAAADVRRVLETLDLFLFPDVNPDGKAYSQSGHDWRKNRRPVAGAVGIDVNRNYDFVWDTNIYFNPAIDFSYLWTPSSGNYHGASPFSEAESQNIRWLLDTYPQITYFVDLHCYGQKIMCVWGDDENQSTEAEKRFDSPAYHGQRGFSGDAYGEFIFADDHQKQLYIAGRMRDAVFAVRGRSYTVGQIFNQVGVSAGDSAPYVFSRYLSDFTRRKIFSYGIEWGTSFQPLPAEMTQIIDDIGAGLMEMSVCSTIPDLYIRDSMADTGMEPSSSYLSMSPDIIVRKDALSDPQTALGDPAVDPGSDKVEIGNDNYVYVRVHNLGGQSAEAAVRVYYAPLTTTCAPSLWTLIDEISGIIVPAGGMAVAGPATWPHVPDPGTAGHFCLIALCGNTLDPFPDASMVDSAQDFIRWMRNGNNQAYRNITFENVRPDGWAAIPFLVPGFKQRNEPFNLEFDLRSLPLESRVEIQLIAPMLKNEKRMAKREIIRIEQNQRETHFAVQPGKISAFMNVRCGKSALEPLRLWIHLPPTVRKGTYFPVTVKQVWKQQEMGRFQVNIRRA
;
A
#
# COMPACT_ATOMS: atom_id res chain seq x y z
N MET A 1 -16.43 -25.89 -28.81
CA MET A 1 -15.72 -26.25 -30.06
C MET A 1 -15.05 -27.61 -29.87
N PRO A 2 -14.98 -28.49 -30.90
CA PRO A 2 -14.28 -29.77 -30.79
C PRO A 2 -12.75 -29.58 -30.93
N PHE A 3 -11.98 -30.19 -30.02
CA PHE A 3 -10.51 -30.28 -29.92
C PHE A 3 -9.71 -28.99 -30.25
N THR A 4 -9.29 -28.25 -29.22
CA THR A 4 -8.13 -27.37 -29.30
C THR A 4 -6.97 -28.06 -28.55
N PRO A 5 -5.84 -28.39 -29.22
CA PRO A 5 -4.63 -28.79 -28.48
C PRO A 5 -4.16 -27.63 -27.60
N TYR A 6 -3.35 -27.94 -26.57
CA TYR A 6 -2.68 -26.92 -25.78
C TYR A 6 -1.90 -25.95 -26.67
N LEU A 7 -2.01 -24.65 -26.39
CA LEU A 7 -1.31 -23.64 -27.16
C LEU A 7 0.22 -23.81 -27.01
N ASN A 8 0.92 -23.82 -28.13
CA ASN A 8 2.38 -23.72 -28.15
C ASN A 8 2.83 -22.25 -28.08
N VAL A 9 4.13 -22.03 -27.87
CA VAL A 9 4.73 -20.69 -27.73
C VAL A 9 4.35 -19.75 -28.89
N THR A 10 4.39 -20.24 -30.14
CA THR A 10 4.05 -19.44 -31.33
C THR A 10 2.57 -19.11 -31.38
N GLU A 11 1.70 -20.03 -30.97
CA GLU A 11 0.25 -19.81 -30.92
C GLU A 11 -0.11 -18.78 -29.85
N ILE A 12 0.57 -18.80 -28.69
CA ILE A 12 0.38 -17.81 -27.62
C ILE A 12 0.77 -16.41 -28.11
N GLU A 13 1.99 -16.26 -28.65
CA GLU A 13 2.47 -14.98 -29.18
C GLU A 13 1.60 -14.46 -30.33
N SER A 14 1.16 -15.34 -31.23
CA SER A 14 0.26 -14.93 -32.33
C SER A 14 -1.15 -14.57 -31.86
N SER A 15 -1.64 -15.18 -30.77
CA SER A 15 -2.92 -14.82 -30.14
C SER A 15 -2.86 -13.40 -29.54
N LEU A 16 -1.77 -13.05 -28.85
CA LEU A 16 -1.56 -11.70 -28.32
C LEU A 16 -1.47 -10.65 -29.44
N ALA A 17 -0.69 -10.94 -30.49
CA ALA A 17 -0.59 -10.05 -31.65
C ALA A 17 -1.94 -9.88 -32.37
N SER A 18 -2.71 -10.96 -32.50
CA SER A 18 -4.04 -10.93 -33.11
C SER A 18 -5.03 -10.11 -32.30
N ALA A 19 -5.01 -10.23 -30.96
CA ALA A 19 -5.84 -9.42 -30.09
C ALA A 19 -5.56 -7.91 -30.25
N VAL A 20 -4.29 -7.52 -30.39
CA VAL A 20 -3.91 -6.12 -30.65
C VAL A 20 -4.32 -5.66 -32.04
N ALA A 21 -4.19 -6.51 -33.05
CA ALA A 21 -4.59 -6.19 -34.42
C ALA A 21 -6.13 -6.03 -34.56
N LEU A 22 -6.90 -6.87 -33.88
CA LEU A 22 -8.37 -6.86 -33.93
C LEU A 22 -8.98 -5.78 -33.03
N TYR A 23 -8.36 -5.50 -31.88
CA TYR A 23 -8.87 -4.57 -30.87
C TYR A 23 -7.84 -3.49 -30.48
N PRO A 24 -7.28 -2.73 -31.44
CA PRO A 24 -6.18 -1.79 -31.17
C PRO A 24 -6.57 -0.62 -30.25
N ALA A 25 -7.87 -0.36 -30.10
CA ALA A 25 -8.37 0.66 -29.18
C ALA A 25 -8.33 0.23 -27.70
N TRP A 26 -8.26 -1.08 -27.43
CA TRP A 26 -8.35 -1.63 -26.07
C TRP A 26 -7.12 -2.46 -25.66
N CYS A 27 -6.30 -2.86 -26.63
CA CYS A 27 -5.17 -3.74 -26.44
C CYS A 27 -3.86 -3.04 -26.79
N GLN A 28 -2.86 -3.19 -25.92
CA GLN A 28 -1.49 -2.80 -26.19
C GLN A 28 -0.55 -4.00 -25.93
N LEU A 29 0.28 -4.32 -26.92
CA LEU A 29 1.37 -5.29 -26.73
C LEU A 29 2.51 -4.64 -25.93
N ILE A 30 3.03 -5.34 -24.94
CA ILE A 30 4.17 -4.93 -24.12
C ILE A 30 5.32 -5.90 -24.40
N THR A 31 6.33 -5.43 -25.12
CA THR A 31 7.57 -6.19 -25.34
C THR A 31 8.40 -6.20 -24.07
N LEU A 32 8.73 -7.39 -23.58
CA LEU A 32 9.51 -7.55 -22.36
C LEU A 32 11.01 -7.40 -22.66
N PRO A 33 11.76 -6.66 -21.83
CA PRO A 33 13.09 -6.20 -22.21
C PRO A 33 14.19 -7.25 -22.07
N ASN A 34 13.97 -8.34 -21.33
CA ASN A 34 14.98 -9.38 -21.12
C ASN A 34 14.61 -10.62 -21.94
N PRO A 35 15.32 -10.92 -23.05
CA PRO A 35 15.13 -12.15 -23.80
C PRO A 35 15.47 -13.37 -22.95
N THR A 36 14.79 -14.48 -23.19
CA THR A 36 15.09 -15.76 -22.55
C THR A 36 16.48 -16.27 -22.93
N PHE A 37 16.95 -17.33 -22.26
CA PHE A 37 18.28 -17.89 -22.55
C PHE A 37 18.41 -18.36 -24.00
N GLU A 38 17.37 -18.96 -24.57
CA GLU A 38 17.35 -19.40 -25.98
C GLU A 38 17.01 -18.26 -26.96
N GLY A 39 16.93 -17.02 -26.48
CA GLY A 39 16.80 -15.81 -27.30
C GLY A 39 15.37 -15.44 -27.69
N ARG A 40 14.35 -16.01 -27.04
CA ARG A 40 12.95 -15.63 -27.29
C ARG A 40 12.65 -14.29 -26.61
N ILE A 41 11.94 -13.43 -27.34
CA ILE A 41 11.38 -12.20 -26.80
C ILE A 41 9.92 -12.47 -26.47
N SER A 42 9.58 -12.39 -25.20
CA SER A 42 8.22 -12.60 -24.72
C SER A 42 7.42 -11.29 -24.72
N HIS A 43 6.10 -11.42 -24.82
CA HIS A 43 5.18 -10.29 -24.68
C HIS A 43 4.16 -10.48 -23.55
N ALA A 44 3.86 -9.37 -22.88
CA ALA A 44 2.62 -9.22 -22.12
C ALA A 44 1.63 -8.41 -22.94
N ILE A 45 0.35 -8.42 -22.55
CA ILE A 45 -0.69 -7.58 -23.15
C ILE A 45 -1.37 -6.75 -22.06
N LEU A 46 -1.59 -5.46 -22.33
CA LEU A 46 -2.38 -4.55 -21.52
C LEU A 46 -3.77 -4.40 -22.14
N LEU A 47 -4.80 -4.68 -21.34
CA LEU A 47 -6.20 -4.43 -21.66
C LEU A 47 -6.69 -3.21 -20.90
N ARG A 48 -7.17 -2.21 -21.65
CA ARG A 48 -7.69 -0.94 -21.13
C ARG A 48 -8.69 -0.36 -22.11
N ALA A 49 -9.93 -0.18 -21.67
CA ALA A 49 -10.98 0.53 -22.40
C ALA A 49 -11.51 1.73 -21.58
N GLY A 50 -12.37 2.58 -22.16
CA GLY A 50 -12.89 3.76 -21.47
C GLY A 50 -11.86 4.87 -21.25
N SER A 51 -12.22 5.89 -20.47
CA SER A 51 -11.44 7.13 -20.32
C SER A 51 -11.04 7.46 -18.88
N LEU A 52 -11.23 6.54 -17.93
CA LEU A 52 -10.82 6.77 -16.54
C LEU A 52 -9.29 6.93 -16.48
N ALA A 53 -8.82 8.03 -15.91
CA ALA A 53 -7.39 8.38 -15.91
C ALA A 53 -6.58 7.55 -14.91
N ASN A 54 -7.04 7.46 -13.66
CA ASN A 54 -6.37 6.74 -12.58
C ASN A 54 -7.04 5.39 -12.38
N ARG A 55 -6.30 4.30 -12.59
CA ARG A 55 -6.85 2.94 -12.63
C ARG A 55 -5.97 2.01 -11.84
N LYS A 56 -6.56 1.09 -11.09
CA LYS A 56 -5.82 -0.02 -10.48
C LYS A 56 -5.45 -1.04 -11.55
N GLY A 57 -4.26 -1.62 -11.44
CA GLY A 57 -3.78 -2.68 -12.32
C GLY A 57 -3.86 -4.06 -11.67
N ILE A 58 -4.12 -5.08 -12.50
CA ILE A 58 -3.99 -6.50 -12.13
C ILE A 58 -2.96 -7.15 -13.04
N LEU A 59 -1.89 -7.70 -12.48
CA LEU A 59 -0.92 -8.51 -13.21
C LEU A 59 -1.25 -10.00 -13.05
N MET A 60 -1.46 -10.68 -14.17
CA MET A 60 -1.79 -12.12 -14.24
C MET A 60 -0.68 -12.86 -14.99
N LEU A 61 -0.07 -13.84 -14.34
CA LEU A 61 1.00 -14.65 -14.92
C LEU A 61 0.51 -16.06 -15.24
N GLY A 62 1.03 -16.62 -16.33
CA GLY A 62 0.89 -18.03 -16.68
C GLY A 62 2.18 -18.59 -17.24
N GLY A 63 2.33 -19.92 -17.20
CA GLY A 63 3.46 -20.60 -17.82
C GLY A 63 4.79 -20.39 -17.10
N THR A 64 4.79 -20.02 -15.81
CA THR A 64 6.02 -19.90 -15.00
C THR A 64 6.77 -21.24 -14.94
N HIS A 65 6.04 -22.34 -14.69
CA HIS A 65 6.58 -23.69 -14.82
C HIS A 65 6.18 -24.32 -16.16
N ALA A 66 7.18 -24.86 -16.85
CA ALA A 66 7.09 -25.30 -18.23
C ALA A 66 6.06 -26.41 -18.52
N ARG A 67 5.85 -27.34 -17.58
CA ARG A 67 4.94 -28.49 -17.74
C ARG A 67 3.47 -28.19 -17.43
N GLU A 68 3.19 -27.02 -16.86
CA GLU A 68 1.87 -26.58 -16.41
C GLU A 68 1.14 -25.89 -17.57
N TRP A 69 0.99 -26.61 -18.69
CA TRP A 69 0.70 -26.03 -20.01
C TRP A 69 -0.53 -25.12 -20.01
N GLY A 70 -1.58 -25.54 -19.30
CA GLY A 70 -2.88 -24.89 -19.26
C GLY A 70 -2.92 -23.49 -18.65
N SER A 71 -1.89 -23.08 -17.88
CA SER A 71 -1.85 -21.72 -17.34
C SER A 71 -1.86 -20.65 -18.44
N SER A 72 -1.18 -20.90 -19.56
CA SER A 72 -1.20 -19.98 -20.70
C SER A 72 -2.55 -19.99 -21.41
N ASP A 73 -3.12 -21.17 -21.63
CA ASP A 73 -4.43 -21.35 -22.29
C ASP A 73 -5.54 -20.64 -21.52
N ILE A 74 -5.52 -20.71 -20.17
CA ILE A 74 -6.45 -19.98 -19.30
C ILE A 74 -6.38 -18.47 -19.57
N LEU A 75 -5.17 -17.89 -19.59
CA LEU A 75 -5.02 -16.44 -19.77
C LEU A 75 -5.36 -15.98 -21.19
N VAL A 76 -5.00 -16.77 -22.21
CA VAL A 76 -5.38 -16.48 -23.61
C VAL A 76 -6.89 -16.58 -23.79
N ALA A 77 -7.54 -17.60 -23.26
CA ALA A 77 -9.00 -17.73 -23.34
C ALA A 77 -9.71 -16.61 -22.55
N PHE A 78 -9.19 -16.24 -21.38
CA PHE A 78 -9.75 -15.14 -20.58
C PHE A 78 -9.66 -13.80 -21.32
N LEU A 79 -8.50 -13.52 -21.95
CA LEU A 79 -8.27 -12.38 -22.83
C LEU A 79 -9.31 -12.31 -23.96
N GLU A 80 -9.42 -13.39 -24.74
CA GLU A 80 -10.29 -13.44 -25.91
C GLU A 80 -11.77 -13.31 -25.52
N ASN A 81 -12.19 -14.00 -24.45
CA ASN A 81 -13.55 -13.93 -23.94
C ASN A 81 -13.92 -12.51 -23.48
N LEU A 82 -13.04 -11.83 -22.74
CA LEU A 82 -13.25 -10.45 -22.30
C LEU A 82 -13.41 -9.49 -23.48
N LEU A 83 -12.52 -9.58 -24.48
CA LEU A 83 -12.56 -8.71 -25.66
C LEU A 83 -13.82 -8.97 -26.49
N ALA A 84 -14.16 -10.23 -26.72
CA ALA A 84 -15.38 -10.61 -27.42
C ALA A 84 -16.61 -10.04 -26.71
N ALA A 85 -16.75 -10.29 -25.41
CA ALA A 85 -17.90 -9.82 -24.63
C ALA A 85 -18.01 -8.29 -24.60
N TYR A 86 -16.90 -7.58 -24.41
CA TYR A 86 -16.88 -6.12 -24.40
C TYR A 86 -17.24 -5.53 -25.77
N SER A 87 -16.71 -6.12 -26.86
CA SER A 87 -16.88 -5.59 -28.22
C SER A 87 -18.34 -5.51 -28.69
N VAL A 88 -19.18 -6.43 -28.21
CA VAL A 88 -20.60 -6.52 -28.54
C VAL A 88 -21.51 -6.22 -27.35
N ASN A 89 -20.96 -5.68 -26.26
CA ASN A 89 -21.69 -5.31 -25.04
C ASN A 89 -22.54 -6.46 -24.46
N THR A 90 -21.94 -7.65 -24.35
CA THR A 90 -22.56 -8.83 -23.73
C THR A 90 -21.90 -9.17 -22.39
N GLY A 91 -22.56 -10.03 -21.60
CA GLY A 91 -21.96 -10.60 -20.40
C GLY A 91 -20.94 -11.69 -20.70
N LEU A 92 -20.34 -12.24 -19.63
CA LEU A 92 -19.48 -13.43 -19.66
C LEU A 92 -20.15 -14.57 -18.92
N THR A 93 -20.15 -15.77 -19.49
CA THR A 93 -20.70 -16.97 -18.83
C THR A 93 -19.67 -18.08 -18.83
N PHE A 94 -19.32 -18.52 -17.62
CA PHE A 94 -18.47 -19.67 -17.33
C PHE A 94 -19.38 -20.75 -16.74
N GLN A 95 -20.09 -21.46 -17.62
CA GLN A 95 -21.10 -22.46 -17.25
C GLN A 95 -22.10 -21.95 -16.21
N GLY A 96 -22.05 -22.43 -14.96
CA GLY A 96 -22.94 -22.02 -13.88
C GLY A 96 -22.73 -20.61 -13.32
N LYS A 97 -21.64 -19.92 -13.70
CA LYS A 97 -21.35 -18.55 -13.25
C LYS A 97 -21.47 -17.54 -14.41
N THR A 98 -22.35 -16.56 -14.25
CA THR A 98 -22.55 -15.48 -15.24
C THR A 98 -22.25 -14.11 -14.63
N TYR A 99 -21.61 -13.26 -15.44
CA TYR A 99 -21.37 -11.85 -15.20
C TYR A 99 -22.12 -11.02 -16.24
N ALA A 100 -22.75 -9.93 -15.83
CA ALA A 100 -23.51 -9.08 -16.73
C ALA A 100 -22.56 -8.27 -17.64
N ALA A 101 -23.09 -7.73 -18.75
CA ALA A 101 -22.33 -6.82 -19.61
C ALA A 101 -21.77 -5.62 -18.84
N ALA A 102 -22.53 -5.13 -17.85
CA ALA A 102 -22.09 -4.05 -16.96
C ALA A 102 -20.86 -4.43 -16.12
N ASP A 103 -20.69 -5.70 -15.74
CA ASP A 103 -19.51 -6.16 -15.01
C ASP A 103 -18.27 -6.18 -15.90
N VAL A 104 -18.43 -6.69 -17.13
CA VAL A 104 -17.36 -6.72 -18.15
C VAL A 104 -16.89 -5.30 -18.45
N ARG A 105 -17.84 -4.39 -18.71
CA ARG A 105 -17.53 -2.97 -18.95
C ARG A 105 -16.87 -2.32 -17.75
N ARG A 106 -17.41 -2.52 -16.55
CA ARG A 106 -16.82 -1.99 -15.32
C ARG A 106 -15.36 -2.43 -15.17
N VAL A 107 -15.06 -3.71 -15.36
CA VAL A 107 -13.68 -4.23 -15.29
C VAL A 107 -12.79 -3.54 -16.34
N LEU A 108 -13.18 -3.56 -17.62
CA LEU A 108 -12.33 -3.03 -18.68
C LEU A 108 -12.32 -1.50 -18.79
N GLU A 109 -13.27 -0.78 -18.21
CA GLU A 109 -13.33 0.69 -18.21
C GLU A 109 -12.67 1.31 -16.97
N THR A 110 -12.39 0.52 -15.92
CA THR A 110 -11.84 1.02 -14.65
C THR A 110 -10.53 0.37 -14.20
N LEU A 111 -10.15 -0.80 -14.74
CA LEU A 111 -8.89 -1.49 -14.42
C LEU A 111 -7.94 -1.56 -15.60
N ASP A 112 -6.66 -1.65 -15.32
CA ASP A 112 -5.66 -2.09 -16.28
C ASP A 112 -5.39 -3.58 -16.06
N LEU A 113 -5.69 -4.44 -17.04
CA LEU A 113 -5.38 -5.86 -16.94
C LEU A 113 -4.09 -6.15 -17.72
N PHE A 114 -3.05 -6.55 -17.01
CA PHE A 114 -1.77 -6.99 -17.57
C PHE A 114 -1.74 -8.51 -17.57
N LEU A 115 -1.74 -9.14 -18.74
CA LEU A 115 -1.66 -10.58 -18.87
C LEU A 115 -0.30 -10.93 -19.47
N PHE A 116 0.46 -11.79 -18.79
CA PHE A 116 1.70 -12.38 -19.30
C PHE A 116 1.52 -13.91 -19.35
N PRO A 117 0.99 -14.45 -20.45
CA PRO A 117 0.53 -15.85 -20.50
C PRO A 117 1.63 -16.91 -20.51
N ASP A 118 2.84 -16.58 -20.94
CA ASP A 118 3.93 -17.56 -21.08
C ASP A 118 5.26 -16.98 -20.58
N VAL A 119 5.44 -17.04 -19.25
CA VAL A 119 6.62 -16.54 -18.56
C VAL A 119 7.90 -17.28 -18.97
N ASN A 120 7.82 -18.59 -19.20
CA ASN A 120 8.96 -19.47 -19.48
C ASN A 120 8.77 -20.20 -20.83
N PRO A 121 8.84 -19.49 -21.96
CA PRO A 121 8.55 -20.06 -23.28
C PRO A 121 9.60 -21.09 -23.71
N ASP A 122 10.87 -20.93 -23.32
CA ASP A 122 11.92 -21.92 -23.61
C ASP A 122 11.60 -23.24 -22.93
N GLY A 123 11.23 -23.18 -21.65
CA GLY A 123 10.84 -24.35 -20.88
C GLY A 123 9.58 -24.99 -21.46
N LYS A 124 8.54 -24.21 -21.77
CA LYS A 124 7.30 -24.70 -22.37
C LYS A 124 7.58 -25.45 -23.67
N ALA A 125 8.33 -24.85 -24.60
CA ALA A 125 8.69 -25.48 -25.87
C ALA A 125 9.42 -26.82 -25.66
N TYR A 126 10.32 -26.88 -24.68
CA TYR A 126 11.02 -28.12 -24.33
C TYR A 126 10.11 -29.15 -23.65
N SER A 127 9.13 -28.73 -22.85
CA SER A 127 8.18 -29.66 -22.27
C SER A 127 7.26 -30.26 -23.34
N GLN A 128 6.76 -29.43 -24.25
CA GLN A 128 5.88 -29.85 -25.36
C GLN A 128 6.58 -30.73 -26.40
N SER A 129 7.91 -30.79 -26.42
CA SER A 129 8.65 -31.76 -27.24
C SER A 129 8.70 -33.18 -26.65
N GLY A 130 8.01 -33.42 -25.52
CA GLY A 130 7.86 -34.73 -24.91
C GLY A 130 8.61 -34.92 -23.59
N HIS A 131 9.06 -33.84 -22.96
CA HIS A 131 9.78 -33.88 -21.68
C HIS A 131 8.88 -33.37 -20.52
N ASP A 132 8.90 -34.08 -19.39
CA ASP A 132 8.34 -33.56 -18.14
C ASP A 132 9.32 -32.51 -17.55
N TRP A 133 9.20 -31.27 -18.01
CA TRP A 133 10.15 -30.20 -17.69
C TRP A 133 9.46 -29.07 -16.94
N ARG A 134 10.07 -28.62 -15.82
CA ARG A 134 9.53 -27.54 -14.96
C ARG A 134 10.26 -26.20 -15.13
N LYS A 135 11.59 -26.27 -15.16
CA LYS A 135 12.50 -25.10 -15.05
C LYS A 135 12.58 -24.29 -16.34
N ASN A 136 13.34 -23.20 -16.35
CA ASN A 136 13.77 -22.59 -17.60
C ASN A 136 14.85 -23.44 -18.32
N ARG A 137 15.48 -22.90 -19.37
CA ARG A 137 16.44 -23.64 -20.22
C ARG A 137 17.89 -23.16 -20.12
N ARG A 138 18.21 -22.31 -19.15
CA ARG A 138 19.58 -21.83 -18.96
C ARG A 138 20.53 -22.96 -18.51
N PRO A 139 21.63 -23.25 -19.24
CA PRO A 139 22.65 -24.18 -18.82
C PRO A 139 23.32 -23.72 -17.52
N VAL A 140 23.54 -24.67 -16.61
CA VAL A 140 24.24 -24.47 -15.34
C VAL A 140 25.26 -25.61 -15.16
N ALA A 141 26.19 -25.50 -14.22
CA ALA A 141 27.27 -26.46 -14.08
C ALA A 141 26.77 -27.92 -13.95
N GLY A 142 26.86 -28.70 -15.03
CA GLY A 142 26.43 -30.10 -15.09
C GLY A 142 24.92 -30.35 -15.16
N ALA A 143 24.08 -29.31 -15.31
CA ALA A 143 22.63 -29.44 -15.42
C ALA A 143 22.02 -28.32 -16.29
N VAL A 144 20.70 -28.29 -16.42
CA VAL A 144 19.99 -27.24 -17.15
C VAL A 144 18.81 -26.76 -16.31
N GLY A 145 18.60 -25.44 -16.33
CA GLY A 145 17.41 -24.78 -15.84
C GLY A 145 17.50 -24.33 -14.39
N ILE A 146 16.85 -23.22 -14.12
CA ILE A 146 16.52 -22.66 -12.81
C ILE A 146 15.00 -22.70 -12.66
N ASP A 147 14.51 -23.02 -11.47
CA ASP A 147 13.09 -22.84 -11.15
C ASP A 147 12.78 -21.35 -11.04
N VAL A 148 12.01 -20.84 -12.00
CA VAL A 148 11.65 -19.42 -12.09
C VAL A 148 10.91 -18.98 -10.83
N ASN A 149 10.06 -19.84 -10.24
CA ASN A 149 9.33 -19.54 -9.01
C ASN A 149 10.14 -19.83 -7.73
N ARG A 150 11.46 -19.95 -7.84
CA ARG A 150 12.41 -19.89 -6.71
C ARG A 150 13.42 -18.75 -6.88
N ASN A 151 13.34 -17.99 -7.96
CA ASN A 151 14.36 -17.03 -8.36
C ASN A 151 14.05 -15.57 -7.92
N TYR A 152 13.09 -15.34 -7.02
CA TYR A 152 12.74 -14.01 -6.54
C TYR A 152 13.49 -13.63 -5.27
N ASP A 153 13.62 -12.32 -5.00
CA ASP A 153 14.29 -11.79 -3.81
C ASP A 153 13.37 -11.75 -2.59
N PHE A 154 12.89 -12.92 -2.17
CA PHE A 154 12.12 -13.11 -0.95
C PHE A 154 12.69 -14.29 -0.17
N VAL A 155 13.34 -13.99 0.96
CA VAL A 155 14.05 -14.97 1.82
C VAL A 155 14.90 -15.99 1.04
N TRP A 156 15.46 -15.56 -0.11
CA TRP A 156 16.04 -16.44 -1.12
C TRP A 156 17.25 -17.25 -0.64
N ASP A 157 18.11 -16.63 0.18
CA ASP A 157 19.26 -17.30 0.78
C ASP A 157 18.80 -18.06 2.03
N THR A 158 18.44 -19.32 1.82
CA THR A 158 17.85 -20.14 2.89
C THR A 158 18.79 -20.37 4.07
N ASN A 159 20.11 -20.20 3.89
CA ASN A 159 21.09 -20.35 4.96
C ASN A 159 21.07 -19.17 5.94
N ILE A 160 20.49 -18.02 5.53
CA ILE A 160 20.36 -16.83 6.36
C ILE A 160 18.99 -16.81 7.04
N TYR A 161 17.91 -17.03 6.30
CA TYR A 161 16.56 -16.70 6.77
C TYR A 161 15.87 -17.81 7.56
N PHE A 162 16.18 -19.07 7.28
CA PHE A 162 15.47 -20.23 7.82
C PHE A 162 16.26 -20.95 8.90
N ASN A 163 15.54 -21.66 9.75
CA ASN A 163 16.14 -22.51 10.76
C ASN A 163 17.10 -23.53 10.11
N PRO A 164 18.35 -23.66 10.58
CA PRO A 164 19.35 -24.55 9.98
C PRO A 164 18.98 -26.04 10.05
N ALA A 165 17.94 -26.41 10.81
CA ALA A 165 17.40 -27.77 10.83
C ALA A 165 16.51 -28.10 9.60
N ILE A 166 16.13 -27.11 8.79
CA ILE A 166 15.35 -27.33 7.57
C ILE A 166 16.30 -27.62 6.40
N ASP A 167 16.10 -28.77 5.75
CA ASP A 167 16.91 -29.16 4.60
C ASP A 167 16.42 -28.45 3.33
N PHE A 168 17.14 -27.40 2.93
CA PHE A 168 16.98 -26.73 1.64
C PHE A 168 18.05 -27.11 0.61
N SER A 169 18.81 -28.19 0.81
CA SER A 169 19.89 -28.60 -0.11
C SER A 169 19.41 -28.77 -1.56
N TYR A 170 18.14 -29.12 -1.75
CA TYR A 170 17.50 -29.22 -3.05
C TYR A 170 17.35 -27.88 -3.79
N LEU A 171 17.32 -26.73 -3.10
CA LEU A 171 17.32 -25.42 -3.75
C LEU A 171 18.71 -25.06 -4.30
N TRP A 172 19.77 -25.55 -3.65
CA TRP A 172 21.16 -25.28 -4.00
C TRP A 172 21.76 -26.28 -5.00
N THR A 173 21.00 -27.32 -5.38
CA THR A 173 21.48 -28.41 -6.25
C THR A 173 21.06 -28.17 -7.71
N PRO A 174 21.97 -27.91 -8.66
CA PRO A 174 21.62 -27.57 -10.05
C PRO A 174 20.73 -28.59 -10.79
N SER A 175 20.83 -29.88 -10.45
CA SER A 175 20.02 -30.94 -11.03
C SER A 175 18.60 -31.05 -10.43
N SER A 176 18.34 -30.38 -9.31
CA SER A 176 17.02 -30.34 -8.69
C SER A 176 16.00 -29.62 -9.58
N GLY A 177 14.75 -30.06 -9.52
CA GLY A 177 13.62 -29.39 -10.16
C GLY A 177 13.28 -28.02 -9.55
N ASN A 178 13.76 -27.74 -8.34
CA ASN A 178 13.51 -26.51 -7.58
C ASN A 178 14.78 -25.65 -7.44
N TYR A 179 15.83 -25.90 -8.23
CA TYR A 179 17.07 -25.14 -8.14
C TYR A 179 16.81 -23.64 -8.29
N HIS A 180 17.17 -22.82 -7.29
CA HIS A 180 16.76 -21.41 -7.19
C HIS A 180 17.66 -20.40 -7.94
N GLY A 181 18.75 -20.88 -8.53
CA GLY A 181 19.70 -20.05 -9.28
C GLY A 181 20.92 -19.64 -8.47
N ALA A 182 21.76 -18.78 -9.04
CA ALA A 182 22.99 -18.31 -8.38
C ALA A 182 22.77 -17.05 -7.52
N SER A 183 21.69 -16.32 -7.76
CA SER A 183 21.26 -15.15 -7.02
C SER A 183 19.77 -14.87 -7.30
N PRO A 184 19.09 -14.07 -6.48
CA PRO A 184 17.79 -13.54 -6.85
C PRO A 184 17.85 -12.82 -8.21
N PHE A 185 16.81 -12.99 -9.01
CA PHE A 185 16.68 -12.44 -10.35
C PHE A 185 17.86 -12.76 -11.28
N SER A 186 18.47 -13.95 -11.15
CA SER A 186 19.50 -14.40 -12.09
C SER A 186 18.95 -14.72 -13.48
N GLU A 187 17.64 -14.91 -13.59
CA GLU A 187 16.96 -15.37 -14.81
C GLU A 187 16.17 -14.23 -15.49
N ALA A 188 16.16 -14.23 -16.82
CA ALA A 188 15.49 -13.19 -17.61
C ALA A 188 13.97 -13.18 -17.38
N GLU A 189 13.38 -14.35 -17.18
CA GLU A 189 11.96 -14.56 -16.95
C GLU A 189 11.49 -13.83 -15.68
N SER A 190 12.20 -14.00 -14.55
CA SER A 190 11.88 -13.32 -13.29
C SER A 190 12.22 -11.82 -13.34
N GLN A 191 13.27 -11.43 -14.07
CA GLN A 191 13.62 -10.02 -14.31
C GLN A 191 12.53 -9.28 -15.07
N ASN A 192 11.87 -9.90 -16.05
CA ASN A 192 10.75 -9.31 -16.77
C ASN A 192 9.53 -9.03 -15.87
N ILE A 193 9.27 -9.90 -14.91
CA ILE A 193 8.18 -9.71 -13.94
C ILE A 193 8.49 -8.55 -13.00
N ARG A 194 9.73 -8.48 -12.49
CA ARG A 194 10.19 -7.30 -11.73
C ARG A 194 10.07 -6.02 -12.55
N TRP A 195 10.44 -6.07 -13.83
CA TRP A 195 10.34 -4.91 -14.73
C TRP A 195 8.90 -4.45 -14.93
N LEU A 196 7.93 -5.36 -15.10
CA LEU A 196 6.51 -5.00 -15.17
C LEU A 196 6.04 -4.28 -13.91
N LEU A 197 6.39 -4.82 -12.73
CA LEU A 197 6.03 -4.23 -11.43
C LEU A 197 6.67 -2.86 -11.19
N ASP A 198 7.89 -2.64 -11.70
CA ASP A 198 8.60 -1.37 -11.58
C ASP A 198 8.12 -0.33 -12.62
N THR A 199 7.71 -0.78 -13.80
CA THR A 199 7.29 0.07 -14.93
C THR A 199 5.83 0.53 -14.81
N TYR A 200 4.97 -0.32 -14.23
CA TYR A 200 3.53 -0.07 -14.11
C TYR A 200 3.14 0.06 -12.63
N PRO A 201 3.40 1.22 -11.99
CA PRO A 201 3.19 1.42 -10.55
C PRO A 201 1.73 1.36 -10.12
N GLN A 202 0.79 1.35 -11.08
CA GLN A 202 -0.63 1.18 -10.79
C GLN A 202 -1.05 -0.26 -10.47
N ILE A 203 -0.19 -1.26 -10.74
CA ILE A 203 -0.45 -2.66 -10.39
C ILE A 203 -0.68 -2.74 -8.87
N THR A 204 -1.88 -3.15 -8.49
CA THR A 204 -2.35 -3.26 -7.10
C THR A 204 -2.69 -4.69 -6.72
N TYR A 205 -2.90 -5.55 -7.72
CA TYR A 205 -3.18 -6.97 -7.54
C TYR A 205 -2.29 -7.82 -8.45
N PHE A 206 -1.96 -9.02 -7.99
CA PHE A 206 -1.10 -9.96 -8.69
C PHE A 206 -1.64 -11.39 -8.53
N VAL A 207 -1.61 -12.19 -9.59
CA VAL A 207 -1.93 -13.61 -9.53
C VAL A 207 -0.99 -14.43 -10.42
N ASP A 208 -0.40 -15.49 -9.87
CA ASP A 208 0.43 -16.46 -10.59
C ASP A 208 -0.31 -17.79 -10.73
N LEU A 209 -0.55 -18.21 -11.98
CA LEU A 209 -1.30 -19.43 -12.29
C LEU A 209 -0.36 -20.63 -12.43
N HIS A 210 -0.55 -21.59 -11.54
CA HIS A 210 0.17 -22.85 -11.45
C HIS A 210 -0.76 -24.06 -11.52
N CYS A 211 -0.18 -25.25 -11.65
CA CYS A 211 -0.89 -26.48 -11.34
C CYS A 211 0.02 -27.56 -10.72
N TYR A 212 -0.52 -28.48 -9.93
CA TYR A 212 -1.93 -28.69 -9.63
C TYR A 212 -2.21 -28.77 -8.13
N GLY A 213 -3.48 -28.64 -7.75
CA GLY A 213 -3.85 -28.73 -6.34
C GLY A 213 -5.24 -28.23 -5.98
N GLN A 214 -5.92 -27.52 -6.89
CA GLN A 214 -7.19 -26.83 -6.61
C GLN A 214 -7.08 -25.88 -5.41
N LYS A 215 -6.08 -25.01 -5.44
CA LYS A 215 -5.72 -24.10 -4.34
C LYS A 215 -5.79 -22.66 -4.79
N ILE A 216 -6.18 -21.79 -3.87
CA ILE A 216 -6.07 -20.35 -3.98
C ILE A 216 -5.31 -19.88 -2.74
N MET A 217 -4.09 -19.42 -2.96
CA MET A 217 -3.09 -19.23 -1.92
C MET A 217 -2.79 -17.75 -1.71
N CYS A 218 -2.75 -17.35 -0.44
CA CYS A 218 -2.35 -16.03 0.04
C CYS A 218 -0.95 -16.11 0.67
N VAL A 219 -0.25 -14.99 0.78
CA VAL A 219 1.04 -14.95 1.49
C VAL A 219 0.87 -15.24 2.99
N TRP A 220 1.89 -15.71 3.72
CA TRP A 220 3.27 -15.97 3.30
C TRP A 220 3.58 -17.46 3.04
N GLY A 221 4.76 -17.73 2.45
CA GLY A 221 5.26 -19.08 2.19
C GLY A 221 6.39 -19.53 3.12
N ASP A 222 6.98 -18.61 3.89
CA ASP A 222 8.17 -18.85 4.70
C ASP A 222 7.86 -19.28 6.15
N ASP A 223 6.75 -18.83 6.73
CA ASP A 223 6.27 -19.29 8.04
C ASP A 223 4.79 -18.99 8.27
N GLU A 224 4.20 -19.44 9.39
CA GLU A 224 2.82 -19.15 9.79
C GLU A 224 2.56 -17.65 9.96
N ASN A 225 1.44 -17.15 9.41
CA ASN A 225 1.06 -15.74 9.53
C ASN A 225 0.70 -15.38 10.98
N GLN A 226 1.19 -14.22 11.45
CA GLN A 226 0.72 -13.56 12.68
C GLN A 226 0.60 -12.04 12.50
N SER A 227 -0.18 -11.38 13.35
CA SER A 227 -0.46 -9.93 13.23
C SER A 227 -0.21 -9.12 14.51
N THR A 228 0.49 -9.69 15.49
CA THR A 228 0.65 -9.11 16.83
C THR A 228 2.09 -8.69 17.16
N GLU A 229 3.09 -9.27 16.51
CA GLU A 229 4.52 -9.02 16.74
C GLU A 229 5.15 -8.45 15.45
N ALA A 230 4.97 -7.14 15.24
CA ALA A 230 5.38 -6.42 14.04
C ALA A 230 6.91 -6.43 13.77
N GLU A 231 7.70 -6.78 14.78
CA GLU A 231 9.15 -6.93 14.66
C GLU A 231 9.58 -8.26 14.03
N LYS A 232 8.73 -9.31 14.08
CA LYS A 232 8.96 -10.63 13.48
C LYS A 232 8.65 -10.58 11.98
N ARG A 233 9.54 -9.93 11.23
CA ARG A 233 9.42 -9.73 9.79
C ARG A 233 10.59 -10.38 9.04
N PHE A 234 10.34 -10.80 7.80
CA PHE A 234 11.29 -11.37 6.86
C PHE A 234 12.55 -10.50 6.68
N ASP A 235 12.42 -9.18 6.80
CA ASP A 235 13.49 -8.20 6.64
C ASP A 235 14.22 -7.84 7.95
N SER A 236 13.90 -8.50 9.06
CA SER A 236 14.43 -8.19 10.39
C SER A 236 15.62 -9.11 10.75
N PRO A 237 16.85 -8.58 10.86
CA PRO A 237 18.04 -9.40 11.14
C PRO A 237 18.01 -10.13 12.48
N ALA A 238 17.20 -9.66 13.44
CA ALA A 238 17.03 -10.31 14.73
C ALA A 238 16.36 -11.70 14.63
N TYR A 239 15.70 -11.98 13.52
CA TYR A 239 14.94 -13.21 13.27
C TYR A 239 15.49 -14.04 12.11
N HIS A 240 16.72 -13.74 11.67
CA HIS A 240 17.44 -14.65 10.78
C HIS A 240 17.63 -16.01 11.48
N GLY A 241 17.50 -17.10 10.71
CA GLY A 241 17.67 -18.46 11.22
C GLY A 241 16.50 -19.01 12.04
N GLN A 242 15.31 -18.39 12.01
CA GLN A 242 14.17 -18.82 12.84
C GLN A 242 12.99 -19.38 12.04
N ARG A 243 12.88 -19.09 10.73
CA ARG A 243 11.70 -19.45 9.93
C ARG A 243 11.59 -20.94 9.61
N GLY A 244 10.36 -21.37 9.38
CA GLY A 244 9.96 -22.52 8.59
C GLY A 244 9.38 -23.70 9.38
N PHE A 245 9.15 -23.56 10.69
CA PHE A 245 8.53 -24.60 11.51
C PHE A 245 7.13 -24.18 11.96
N SER A 246 6.13 -24.99 11.60
CA SER A 246 4.75 -24.79 12.05
C SER A 246 4.64 -24.90 13.58
N GLY A 247 3.92 -23.96 14.20
CA GLY A 247 3.62 -23.94 15.63
C GLY A 247 4.82 -23.63 16.54
N ASP A 248 5.91 -23.09 16.00
CA ASP A 248 7.06 -22.67 16.80
C ASP A 248 6.89 -21.23 17.33
N ALA A 249 7.96 -20.66 17.92
CA ALA A 249 7.89 -19.33 18.49
C ALA A 249 7.89 -18.21 17.43
N TYR A 250 8.35 -18.49 16.20
CA TYR A 250 8.35 -17.53 15.12
C TYR A 250 7.03 -17.61 14.35
N GLY A 251 6.59 -16.47 13.85
CA GLY A 251 5.47 -16.36 12.93
C GLY A 251 5.70 -15.12 12.10
N GLU A 252 5.55 -15.24 10.79
CA GLU A 252 5.84 -14.17 9.86
C GLU A 252 4.74 -13.10 9.95
N PHE A 253 5.16 -11.86 10.19
CA PHE A 253 4.22 -10.77 10.41
C PHE A 253 3.47 -10.39 9.12
N ILE A 254 2.17 -10.21 9.26
CA ILE A 254 1.29 -9.60 8.28
C ILE A 254 0.29 -8.72 9.01
N PHE A 255 0.00 -7.53 8.46
CA PHE A 255 -1.06 -6.70 9.02
C PHE A 255 -2.42 -7.41 8.92
N ALA A 256 -3.20 -7.37 9.99
CA ALA A 256 -4.49 -8.07 10.07
C ALA A 256 -5.43 -7.69 8.91
N ASP A 257 -5.55 -6.40 8.59
CA ASP A 257 -6.40 -5.92 7.49
C ASP A 257 -5.93 -6.43 6.12
N ASP A 258 -4.61 -6.50 5.90
CA ASP A 258 -4.06 -6.99 4.64
C ASP A 258 -4.30 -8.50 4.50
N HIS A 259 -4.18 -9.25 5.61
CA HIS A 259 -4.50 -10.67 5.65
C HIS A 259 -5.99 -10.93 5.41
N GLN A 260 -6.88 -10.17 6.07
CA GLN A 260 -8.32 -10.25 5.88
C GLN A 260 -8.73 -9.93 4.44
N LYS A 261 -8.14 -8.89 3.83
CA LYS A 261 -8.41 -8.52 2.43
C LYS A 261 -7.96 -9.61 1.45
N GLN A 262 -6.81 -10.24 1.69
CA GLN A 262 -6.38 -11.40 0.89
C GLN A 262 -7.36 -12.57 0.99
N LEU A 263 -7.74 -12.94 2.22
CA LEU A 263 -8.70 -14.03 2.44
C LEU A 263 -10.08 -13.73 1.85
N TYR A 264 -10.53 -12.48 1.91
CA TYR A 264 -11.80 -12.05 1.30
C TYR A 264 -11.78 -12.27 -0.21
N ILE A 265 -10.79 -11.70 -0.92
CA ILE A 265 -10.71 -11.82 -2.39
C ILE A 265 -10.50 -13.28 -2.81
N ALA A 266 -9.63 -14.01 -2.11
CA ALA A 266 -9.42 -15.44 -2.36
C ALA A 266 -10.71 -16.27 -2.15
N GLY A 267 -11.48 -15.96 -1.09
CA GLY A 267 -12.79 -16.54 -0.84
C GLY A 267 -13.78 -16.28 -1.98
N ARG A 268 -13.83 -15.03 -2.48
CA ARG A 268 -14.66 -14.67 -3.64
C ARG A 268 -14.27 -15.46 -4.88
N MET A 269 -12.98 -15.56 -5.21
CA MET A 269 -12.49 -16.37 -6.32
C MET A 269 -12.92 -17.84 -6.19
N ARG A 270 -12.74 -18.44 -5.00
CA ARG A 270 -13.19 -19.82 -4.72
C ARG A 270 -14.67 -20.00 -4.96
N ASP A 271 -15.50 -19.09 -4.47
CA ASP A 271 -16.95 -19.20 -4.59
C ASP A 271 -17.40 -19.07 -6.06
N ALA A 272 -16.72 -18.23 -6.84
CA ALA A 272 -16.93 -18.13 -8.28
C ALA A 272 -16.53 -19.40 -9.02
N VAL A 273 -15.36 -19.98 -8.72
CA VAL A 273 -14.92 -21.29 -9.25
C VAL A 273 -15.93 -22.38 -8.90
N PHE A 274 -16.39 -22.43 -7.64
CA PHE A 274 -17.39 -23.38 -7.19
C PHE A 274 -18.72 -23.22 -7.95
N ALA A 275 -19.14 -21.99 -8.26
CA ALA A 275 -20.37 -21.73 -8.99
C ALA A 275 -20.34 -22.20 -10.47
N VAL A 276 -19.16 -22.39 -11.08
CA VAL A 276 -19.04 -22.88 -12.47
C VAL A 276 -19.63 -24.28 -12.60
N ARG A 277 -19.13 -25.23 -11.79
CA ARG A 277 -19.51 -26.65 -11.87
C ARG A 277 -19.35 -27.43 -10.55
N GLY A 278 -19.27 -26.75 -9.40
CA GLY A 278 -19.18 -27.36 -8.08
C GLY A 278 -17.79 -27.80 -7.65
N ARG A 279 -16.71 -27.34 -8.31
CA ARG A 279 -15.33 -27.65 -7.89
C ARG A 279 -14.94 -26.83 -6.67
N SER A 280 -14.64 -27.53 -5.57
CA SER A 280 -14.23 -26.88 -4.32
C SER A 280 -12.71 -26.69 -4.30
N TYR A 281 -12.26 -25.44 -4.41
CA TYR A 281 -10.87 -25.06 -4.20
C TYR A 281 -10.63 -24.69 -2.73
N THR A 282 -9.41 -24.90 -2.23
CA THR A 282 -9.05 -24.49 -0.86
C THR A 282 -8.43 -23.10 -0.84
N VAL A 283 -8.92 -22.24 0.04
CA VAL A 283 -8.36 -20.90 0.31
C VAL A 283 -7.50 -20.95 1.56
N GLY A 284 -6.33 -20.32 1.53
CA GLY A 284 -5.45 -20.27 2.70
C GLY A 284 -4.04 -19.83 2.37
N GLN A 285 -3.18 -19.86 3.37
CA GLN A 285 -1.79 -19.43 3.28
C GLN A 285 -0.92 -20.42 2.49
N ILE A 286 0.05 -19.92 1.71
CA ILE A 286 1.05 -20.74 0.97
C ILE A 286 1.72 -21.75 1.92
N PHE A 287 2.28 -21.30 3.04
CA PHE A 287 2.96 -22.17 4.02
C PHE A 287 2.10 -23.38 4.43
N ASN A 288 0.83 -23.15 4.76
CA ASN A 288 -0.09 -24.22 5.21
C ASN A 288 -0.56 -25.13 4.07
N GLN A 289 -0.56 -24.65 2.82
CA GLN A 289 -1.10 -25.40 1.68
C GLN A 289 -0.04 -26.15 0.88
N VAL A 290 1.20 -25.66 0.80
CA VAL A 290 2.28 -26.27 0.02
C VAL A 290 3.57 -26.49 0.81
N GLY A 291 3.59 -26.12 2.08
CA GLY A 291 4.78 -26.21 2.93
C GLY A 291 5.67 -24.98 2.81
N VAL A 292 6.78 -25.02 3.54
CA VAL A 292 7.78 -23.94 3.57
C VAL A 292 8.43 -23.72 2.20
N SER A 293 8.52 -22.47 1.77
CA SER A 293 9.09 -22.09 0.48
C SER A 293 9.92 -20.80 0.57
N ALA A 294 10.80 -20.61 -0.42
CA ALA A 294 11.69 -19.46 -0.50
C ALA A 294 11.85 -19.04 -1.97
N GLY A 295 12.00 -17.74 -2.19
CA GLY A 295 12.21 -17.18 -3.53
C GLY A 295 11.00 -17.24 -4.45
N ASP A 296 9.79 -17.33 -3.90
CA ASP A 296 8.53 -17.39 -4.65
C ASP A 296 8.04 -16.00 -5.12
N SER A 297 7.29 -15.98 -6.23
CA SER A 297 6.75 -14.77 -6.85
C SER A 297 5.76 -14.03 -5.94
N ALA A 298 4.71 -14.70 -5.46
CA ALA A 298 3.63 -14.04 -4.72
C ALA A 298 4.13 -13.39 -3.41
N PRO A 299 4.91 -14.10 -2.55
CA PRO A 299 5.56 -13.48 -1.40
C PRO A 299 6.47 -12.31 -1.76
N TYR A 300 7.32 -12.41 -2.79
CA TYR A 300 8.14 -11.29 -3.25
C TYR A 300 7.30 -10.07 -3.65
N VAL A 301 6.23 -10.27 -4.41
CA VAL A 301 5.39 -9.16 -4.88
C VAL A 301 4.75 -8.41 -3.71
N PHE A 302 4.23 -9.14 -2.70
CA PHE A 302 3.66 -8.52 -1.51
C PHE A 302 4.74 -7.92 -0.59
N SER A 303 5.93 -8.52 -0.49
CA SER A 303 7.00 -8.04 0.40
C SER A 303 7.56 -6.68 0.02
N ARG A 304 7.48 -6.29 -1.27
CA ARG A 304 8.05 -5.04 -1.80
C ARG A 304 7.67 -3.81 -0.98
N TYR A 305 6.41 -3.66 -0.57
CA TYR A 305 5.98 -2.48 0.21
C TYR A 305 6.38 -2.55 1.69
N LEU A 306 6.61 -3.75 2.23
CA LEU A 306 7.05 -3.95 3.62
C LEU A 306 8.54 -3.67 3.78
N SER A 307 9.33 -3.93 2.73
CA SER A 307 10.74 -3.55 2.63
C SER A 307 10.93 -2.06 2.33
N ASP A 308 9.98 -1.45 1.61
CA ASP A 308 10.02 -0.05 1.19
C ASP A 308 8.59 0.51 1.09
N PHE A 309 8.16 1.23 2.13
CA PHE A 309 6.82 1.84 2.19
C PHE A 309 6.58 2.96 1.17
N THR A 310 7.56 3.30 0.33
CA THR A 310 7.35 4.19 -0.83
C THR A 310 6.87 3.44 -2.08
N ARG A 311 6.89 2.10 -2.05
CA ARG A 311 6.35 1.26 -3.11
C ARG A 311 4.87 0.97 -2.90
N ARG A 312 4.14 0.83 -4.02
CA ARG A 312 2.74 0.39 -4.06
C ARG A 312 2.57 -0.93 -3.30
N LYS A 313 1.54 -1.02 -2.47
CA LYS A 313 1.06 -2.29 -1.89
C LYS A 313 0.40 -3.12 -2.98
N ILE A 314 0.82 -4.37 -3.15
CA ILE A 314 0.30 -5.29 -4.17
C ILE A 314 -0.21 -6.55 -3.50
N PHE A 315 -1.53 -6.78 -3.52
CA PHE A 315 -2.13 -8.01 -3.00
C PHE A 315 -1.89 -9.15 -3.99
N SER A 316 -1.10 -10.15 -3.57
CA SER A 316 -0.64 -11.23 -4.43
C SER A 316 -1.28 -12.57 -4.07
N TYR A 317 -1.53 -13.38 -5.09
CA TYR A 317 -2.13 -14.70 -4.97
C TYR A 317 -1.40 -15.73 -5.83
N GLY A 318 -1.38 -16.98 -5.38
CA GLY A 318 -1.07 -18.13 -6.22
C GLY A 318 -2.33 -18.95 -6.46
N ILE A 319 -2.53 -19.47 -7.67
CA ILE A 319 -3.63 -20.42 -7.94
C ILE A 319 -3.03 -21.71 -8.46
N GLU A 320 -3.33 -22.84 -7.81
CA GLU A 320 -3.04 -24.18 -8.35
C GLU A 320 -4.32 -24.73 -8.95
N TRP A 321 -4.42 -24.77 -10.27
CA TRP A 321 -5.63 -25.26 -10.95
C TRP A 321 -5.60 -26.78 -11.19
N GLY A 322 -6.79 -27.37 -11.36
CA GLY A 322 -6.93 -28.78 -11.74
C GLY A 322 -6.23 -29.77 -10.80
N THR A 323 -6.08 -31.00 -11.29
CA THR A 323 -5.54 -32.13 -10.52
C THR A 323 -4.39 -32.87 -11.22
N SER A 324 -3.91 -32.35 -12.35
CA SER A 324 -2.77 -32.90 -13.08
C SER A 324 -2.11 -31.81 -13.93
N PHE A 325 -0.87 -32.05 -14.38
CA PHE A 325 -0.11 -31.07 -15.18
C PHE A 325 -0.71 -30.83 -16.58
N GLN A 326 -1.21 -31.89 -17.21
CA GLN A 326 -1.66 -31.90 -18.61
C GLN A 326 -2.96 -32.72 -18.73
N PRO A 327 -4.08 -32.25 -18.14
CA PRO A 327 -5.36 -32.94 -18.26
C PRO A 327 -5.78 -33.11 -19.72
N LEU A 328 -6.71 -34.03 -19.98
CA LEU A 328 -7.28 -34.19 -21.32
C LEU A 328 -7.95 -32.88 -21.75
N PRO A 329 -7.94 -32.52 -23.05
CA PRO A 329 -8.49 -31.25 -23.52
C PRO A 329 -9.95 -30.98 -23.09
N ALA A 330 -10.76 -32.02 -22.96
CA ALA A 330 -12.13 -31.91 -22.45
C ALA A 330 -12.18 -31.39 -21.01
N GLU A 331 -11.29 -31.85 -20.13
CA GLU A 331 -11.19 -31.35 -18.75
C GLU A 331 -10.47 -30.00 -18.71
N MET A 332 -9.45 -29.77 -19.55
CA MET A 332 -8.80 -28.45 -19.63
C MET A 332 -9.79 -27.35 -20.01
N THR A 333 -10.72 -27.61 -20.93
CA THR A 333 -11.81 -26.67 -21.28
C THR A 333 -12.65 -26.31 -20.05
N GLN A 334 -12.92 -27.27 -19.16
CA GLN A 334 -13.66 -27.02 -17.93
C GLN A 334 -12.84 -26.21 -16.92
N ILE A 335 -11.54 -26.48 -16.84
CA ILE A 335 -10.61 -25.73 -15.97
C ILE A 335 -10.47 -24.28 -16.45
N ILE A 336 -10.48 -24.04 -17.76
CA ILE A 336 -10.50 -22.68 -18.33
C ILE A 336 -11.73 -21.91 -17.82
N ASP A 337 -12.91 -22.54 -17.80
CA ASP A 337 -14.11 -21.90 -17.23
C ASP A 337 -13.99 -21.69 -15.72
N ASP A 338 -13.53 -22.69 -14.98
CA ASP A 338 -13.32 -22.63 -13.52
C ASP A 338 -12.45 -21.42 -13.15
N ILE A 339 -11.24 -21.33 -13.74
CA ILE A 339 -10.27 -20.29 -13.40
C ILE A 339 -10.64 -18.95 -14.05
N GLY A 340 -11.23 -18.95 -15.25
CA GLY A 340 -11.76 -17.74 -15.88
C GLY A 340 -12.80 -17.05 -15.00
N ALA A 341 -13.68 -17.81 -14.35
CA ALA A 341 -14.62 -17.29 -13.37
C ALA A 341 -13.93 -16.69 -12.15
N GLY A 342 -12.88 -17.35 -11.63
CA GLY A 342 -12.05 -16.84 -10.53
C GLY A 342 -11.34 -15.52 -10.87
N LEU A 343 -10.69 -15.44 -12.03
CA LEU A 343 -10.01 -14.23 -12.51
C LEU A 343 -11.00 -13.08 -12.74
N MET A 344 -12.18 -13.37 -13.28
CA MET A 344 -13.23 -12.38 -13.43
C MET A 344 -13.75 -11.88 -12.08
N GLU A 345 -13.93 -12.77 -11.10
CA GLU A 345 -14.39 -12.37 -9.76
C GLU A 345 -13.34 -11.52 -9.04
N MET A 346 -12.06 -11.87 -9.12
CA MET A 346 -10.95 -11.03 -8.62
C MET A 346 -10.98 -9.65 -9.27
N SER A 347 -11.19 -9.60 -10.59
CA SER A 347 -11.30 -8.35 -11.34
C SER A 347 -12.49 -7.52 -10.88
N VAL A 348 -13.66 -8.14 -10.69
CA VAL A 348 -14.85 -7.47 -10.14
C VAL A 348 -14.59 -6.93 -8.73
N CYS A 349 -14.01 -7.73 -7.83
CA CYS A 349 -13.64 -7.32 -6.47
C CYS A 349 -12.63 -6.18 -6.46
N SER A 350 -11.83 -6.03 -7.52
CA SER A 350 -10.84 -4.95 -7.65
C SER A 350 -11.45 -3.61 -8.12
N THR A 351 -12.72 -3.60 -8.53
CA THR A 351 -13.46 -2.39 -8.97
C THR A 351 -14.42 -1.83 -7.92
N ILE A 352 -14.49 -2.45 -6.74
CA ILE A 352 -15.28 -1.95 -5.60
C ILE A 352 -14.86 -0.51 -5.25
N PRO A 353 -15.73 0.25 -4.55
CA PRO A 353 -15.40 1.59 -4.09
C PRO A 353 -14.02 1.67 -3.43
N ASP A 354 -13.35 2.78 -3.68
CA ASP A 354 -12.04 3.10 -3.12
C ASP A 354 -12.11 4.56 -2.71
N LEU A 355 -12.71 4.77 -1.56
CA LEU A 355 -13.03 6.07 -1.00
C LEU A 355 -11.74 6.67 -0.45
N TYR A 356 -11.47 7.92 -0.80
CA TYR A 356 -10.27 8.58 -0.31
C TYR A 356 -10.50 10.04 0.05
N ILE A 357 -9.62 10.55 0.92
CA ILE A 357 -9.52 11.95 1.31
C ILE A 357 -8.08 12.35 0.99
N ARG A 358 -7.87 13.46 0.30
CA ARG A 358 -6.51 13.84 -0.10
C ARG A 358 -5.69 14.37 1.05
N ASP A 359 -4.43 13.98 1.12
CA ASP A 359 -3.43 14.59 2.00
C ASP A 359 -2.91 15.93 1.45
N SER A 360 -2.93 16.11 0.13
CA SER A 360 -2.51 17.37 -0.52
C SER A 360 -3.21 17.58 -1.86
N MET A 361 -3.03 18.76 -2.47
CA MET A 361 -3.54 19.03 -3.82
C MET A 361 -2.96 18.12 -4.90
N ALA A 362 -1.79 17.51 -4.67
CA ALA A 362 -1.17 16.56 -5.61
C ALA A 362 -1.61 15.11 -5.37
N ASP A 363 -2.31 14.84 -4.27
CA ASP A 363 -2.79 13.51 -3.96
C ASP A 363 -3.94 13.12 -4.89
N THR A 364 -3.84 11.92 -5.41
CA THR A 364 -4.76 11.32 -6.38
C THR A 364 -5.49 10.10 -5.82
N GLY A 365 -5.34 9.82 -4.51
CA GLY A 365 -5.85 8.61 -3.87
C GLY A 365 -4.97 7.38 -4.09
N MET A 366 -3.83 7.56 -4.78
CA MET A 366 -2.87 6.49 -5.04
C MET A 366 -2.00 6.25 -3.81
N GLU A 367 -2.07 5.04 -3.28
CA GLU A 367 -1.20 4.54 -2.21
C GLU A 367 0.16 4.06 -2.78
N PRO A 368 1.31 4.32 -2.12
CA PRO A 368 1.45 5.17 -0.97
C PRO A 368 1.29 6.66 -1.31
N SER A 369 0.68 7.42 -0.41
CA SER A 369 0.69 8.88 -0.48
C SER A 369 2.14 9.39 -0.45
N SER A 370 2.50 10.20 -1.44
CA SER A 370 3.82 10.86 -1.55
C SER A 370 3.82 12.27 -0.93
N SER A 371 2.69 12.68 -0.34
CA SER A 371 2.41 14.06 0.02
C SER A 371 2.70 14.39 1.50
N TYR A 372 2.60 15.68 1.83
CA TYR A 372 2.67 16.14 3.21
C TYR A 372 1.39 15.74 3.96
N LEU A 373 1.55 14.99 5.04
CA LEU A 373 0.44 14.39 5.78
C LEU A 373 -0.51 15.40 6.46
N SER A 374 -0.11 16.66 6.62
CA SER A 374 -0.77 17.65 7.50
C SER A 374 -1.48 18.80 6.81
N MET A 375 -1.65 18.71 5.49
CA MET A 375 -2.12 19.79 4.64
C MET A 375 -3.30 19.39 3.76
N SER A 376 -4.13 18.47 4.25
CA SER A 376 -5.30 18.01 3.50
C SER A 376 -6.12 19.22 3.01
N PRO A 377 -6.35 19.36 1.68
CA PRO A 377 -7.21 20.41 1.17
C PRO A 377 -8.70 20.04 1.34
N ASP A 378 -8.98 18.80 1.73
CA ASP A 378 -10.31 18.22 1.75
C ASP A 378 -11.00 18.35 3.09
N ILE A 379 -10.27 18.67 4.16
CA ILE A 379 -10.83 19.02 5.47
C ILE A 379 -10.96 20.54 5.54
N ILE A 380 -12.18 21.04 5.73
CA ILE A 380 -12.51 22.46 5.55
C ILE A 380 -13.37 22.94 6.72
N VAL A 381 -12.95 24.02 7.39
CA VAL A 381 -13.73 24.63 8.48
C VAL A 381 -14.41 25.91 8.02
N ARG A 382 -15.67 26.10 8.41
CA ARG A 382 -16.44 27.34 8.28
C ARG A 382 -17.02 27.76 9.63
N LYS A 383 -17.16 29.07 9.82
CA LYS A 383 -17.83 29.63 11.00
C LYS A 383 -19.33 29.45 10.95
N ASP A 384 -19.89 29.63 9.76
CA ASP A 384 -21.32 29.50 9.50
C ASP A 384 -21.61 28.24 8.68
N ALA A 385 -22.72 27.58 8.97
CA ALA A 385 -23.16 26.43 8.21
C ALA A 385 -23.54 26.85 6.79
N LEU A 386 -23.00 26.16 5.80
CA LEU A 386 -23.29 26.32 4.39
C LEU A 386 -24.62 25.63 4.04
N SER A 387 -25.50 26.35 3.34
CA SER A 387 -26.79 25.81 2.86
C SER A 387 -26.64 24.84 1.69
N ASP A 388 -25.58 25.01 0.89
CA ASP A 388 -25.21 24.12 -0.22
C ASP A 388 -23.69 23.88 -0.21
N PRO A 389 -23.22 22.93 0.61
CA PRO A 389 -21.79 22.63 0.74
C PRO A 389 -21.16 22.12 -0.56
N GLN A 390 -21.91 21.36 -1.37
CA GLN A 390 -21.40 20.78 -2.62
C GLN A 390 -21.07 21.88 -3.63
N THR A 391 -21.96 22.86 -3.82
CA THR A 391 -21.69 23.99 -4.72
C THR A 391 -20.59 24.89 -4.18
N ALA A 392 -20.53 25.11 -2.85
CA ALA A 392 -19.57 26.02 -2.25
C ALA A 392 -18.13 25.47 -2.18
N LEU A 393 -17.97 24.16 -1.98
CA LEU A 393 -16.67 23.54 -1.67
C LEU A 393 -16.26 22.44 -2.67
N GLY A 394 -17.15 22.05 -3.59
CA GLY A 394 -16.98 20.88 -4.47
C GLY A 394 -16.03 21.04 -5.65
N ASP A 395 -15.28 22.14 -5.77
CA ASP A 395 -14.23 22.29 -6.80
C ASP A 395 -12.93 21.59 -6.34
N PRO A 396 -12.56 20.42 -6.90
CA PRO A 396 -11.39 19.68 -6.47
C PRO A 396 -10.07 20.37 -6.86
N ALA A 397 -10.08 21.36 -7.76
CA ALA A 397 -8.89 22.04 -8.25
C ALA A 397 -8.38 23.14 -7.31
N VAL A 398 -9.15 23.47 -6.26
CA VAL A 398 -8.83 24.54 -5.32
C VAL A 398 -8.80 24.01 -3.88
N ASP A 399 -7.83 24.48 -3.08
CA ASP A 399 -7.92 24.44 -1.62
C ASP A 399 -8.67 25.70 -1.17
N PRO A 400 -9.93 25.59 -0.73
CA PRO A 400 -10.73 26.76 -0.37
C PRO A 400 -10.29 27.37 0.97
N GLY A 401 -9.29 26.80 1.63
CA GLY A 401 -8.84 27.21 2.96
C GLY A 401 -9.90 26.97 4.03
N SER A 402 -9.58 27.36 5.25
CA SER A 402 -10.49 27.29 6.40
C SER A 402 -10.65 28.66 7.03
N ASP A 403 -11.86 28.93 7.55
CA ASP A 403 -12.08 30.08 8.40
C ASP A 403 -11.32 29.92 9.72
N LYS A 404 -11.12 31.05 10.42
CA LYS A 404 -10.64 31.00 11.79
C LYS A 404 -11.72 30.42 12.69
N VAL A 405 -11.37 29.38 13.41
CA VAL A 405 -12.23 28.75 14.41
C VAL A 405 -12.61 29.77 15.49
N GLU A 406 -13.88 29.83 15.85
CA GLU A 406 -14.39 30.67 16.94
C GLU A 406 -14.46 29.87 18.24
N ILE A 407 -13.59 30.21 19.20
CA ILE A 407 -13.52 29.55 20.50
C ILE A 407 -14.84 29.77 21.26
N GLY A 408 -15.38 28.69 21.84
CA GLY A 408 -16.64 28.72 22.60
C GLY A 408 -17.91 28.74 21.75
N ASN A 409 -17.82 28.99 20.44
CA ASN A 409 -18.93 28.92 19.49
C ASN A 409 -18.90 27.60 18.71
N ASP A 410 -20.01 27.31 18.03
CA ASP A 410 -20.08 26.23 17.06
C ASP A 410 -19.25 26.58 15.83
N ASN A 411 -18.59 25.56 15.28
CA ASN A 411 -17.88 25.64 14.01
C ASN A 411 -18.29 24.42 13.17
N TYR A 412 -18.22 24.54 11.85
CA TYR A 412 -18.71 23.52 10.93
C TYR A 412 -17.59 22.97 10.08
N VAL A 413 -17.36 21.66 10.16
CA VAL A 413 -16.34 20.96 9.39
C VAL A 413 -16.98 20.24 8.21
N TYR A 414 -16.39 20.39 7.04
CA TYR A 414 -16.75 19.73 5.81
C TYR A 414 -15.59 18.89 5.31
N VAL A 415 -15.90 17.75 4.70
CA VAL A 415 -14.90 16.82 4.17
C VAL A 415 -15.22 16.50 2.72
N ARG A 416 -14.28 16.72 1.80
CA ARG A 416 -14.40 16.21 0.44
C ARG A 416 -13.99 14.74 0.42
N VAL A 417 -14.90 13.88 -0.01
CA VAL A 417 -14.66 12.45 -0.17
C VAL A 417 -14.65 12.13 -1.65
N HIS A 418 -13.56 11.55 -2.10
CA HIS A 418 -13.36 11.13 -3.47
C HIS A 418 -13.54 9.60 -3.60
N ASN A 419 -13.69 9.10 -4.83
CA ASN A 419 -13.85 7.68 -5.10
C ASN A 419 -13.05 7.27 -6.34
N LEU A 420 -12.00 6.47 -6.16
CA LEU A 420 -11.24 5.86 -7.26
C LEU A 420 -11.91 4.60 -7.83
N GLY A 421 -12.90 4.07 -7.13
CA GLY A 421 -13.62 2.88 -7.53
C GLY A 421 -14.49 3.08 -8.76
N GLY A 422 -14.81 1.97 -9.42
CA GLY A 422 -15.63 1.94 -10.63
C GLY A 422 -17.13 2.01 -10.38
N GLN A 423 -17.55 2.17 -9.12
CA GLN A 423 -18.95 2.22 -8.72
C GLN A 423 -19.18 3.36 -7.74
N SER A 424 -20.35 4.00 -7.83
CA SER A 424 -20.80 4.93 -6.81
C SER A 424 -20.95 4.23 -5.47
N ALA A 425 -20.69 4.96 -4.40
CA ALA A 425 -20.63 4.42 -3.06
C ALA A 425 -21.37 5.34 -2.10
N GLU A 426 -22.19 4.74 -1.23
CA GLU A 426 -22.60 5.43 -0.02
C GLU A 426 -21.42 5.38 0.97
N ALA A 427 -21.01 6.54 1.46
CA ALA A 427 -19.91 6.73 2.38
C ALA A 427 -20.41 7.27 3.72
N ALA A 428 -19.67 6.95 4.77
CA ALA A 428 -19.71 7.66 6.03
C ALA A 428 -18.35 8.33 6.28
N VAL A 429 -18.36 9.46 6.99
CA VAL A 429 -17.18 10.26 7.34
C VAL A 429 -17.18 10.51 8.83
N ARG A 430 -16.06 10.24 9.48
CA ARG A 430 -15.82 10.58 10.89
C ARG A 430 -14.81 11.69 10.97
N VAL A 431 -15.14 12.75 11.69
CA VAL A 431 -14.25 13.90 11.89
C VAL A 431 -13.79 13.94 13.34
N TYR A 432 -12.50 14.12 13.56
CA TYR A 432 -11.88 14.22 14.88
C TYR A 432 -11.04 15.49 14.98
N TYR A 433 -10.75 15.92 16.20
CA TYR A 433 -9.67 16.86 16.48
C TYR A 433 -8.66 16.27 17.48
N ALA A 434 -7.43 16.76 17.40
CA ALA A 434 -6.36 16.51 18.36
C ALA A 434 -5.68 17.82 18.76
N PRO A 435 -5.18 17.94 20.02
CA PRO A 435 -4.38 19.08 20.45
C PRO A 435 -3.08 19.21 19.65
N LEU A 436 -2.40 20.36 19.76
CA LEU A 436 -1.12 20.61 19.10
C LEU A 436 -0.10 19.49 19.40
N THR A 437 0.27 18.73 18.36
CA THR A 437 1.17 17.58 18.49
C THR A 437 2.09 17.42 17.27
N THR A 438 3.26 16.81 17.47
CA THR A 438 4.17 16.47 16.36
C THR A 438 3.76 15.22 15.60
N THR A 439 2.95 14.35 16.20
CA THR A 439 2.40 13.15 15.55
C THR A 439 0.95 13.02 15.96
N CYS A 440 0.03 13.09 15.00
CA CYS A 440 -1.40 13.04 15.25
C CYS A 440 -1.88 11.61 15.53
N ALA A 441 -1.32 10.96 16.56
CA ALA A 441 -1.62 9.57 16.90
C ALA A 441 -3.09 9.38 17.31
N PRO A 442 -3.74 8.25 16.96
CA PRO A 442 -5.15 8.00 17.27
C PRO A 442 -5.54 8.14 18.75
N SER A 443 -4.59 7.91 19.67
CA SER A 443 -4.80 8.07 21.11
C SER A 443 -5.09 9.51 21.56
N LEU A 444 -4.88 10.50 20.69
CA LEU A 444 -5.13 11.92 20.97
C LEU A 444 -6.45 12.44 20.39
N TRP A 445 -7.16 11.61 19.63
CA TRP A 445 -8.30 12.07 18.86
C TRP A 445 -9.55 12.14 19.71
N THR A 446 -10.28 13.24 19.57
CA THR A 446 -11.63 13.41 20.10
C THR A 446 -12.58 13.52 18.92
N LEU A 447 -13.63 12.68 18.90
CA LEU A 447 -14.63 12.71 17.85
C LEU A 447 -15.38 14.03 17.90
N ILE A 448 -15.52 14.68 16.74
CA ILE A 448 -16.38 15.83 16.51
C ILE A 448 -17.78 15.31 16.17
N ASP A 449 -17.88 14.60 15.04
CA ASP A 449 -19.16 14.12 14.50
C ASP A 449 -18.94 12.98 13.49
N GLU A 450 -20.01 12.25 13.17
CA GLU A 450 -20.07 11.29 12.07
C GLU A 450 -21.18 11.68 11.09
N ILE A 451 -20.82 11.83 9.82
CA ILE A 451 -21.75 12.14 8.73
C ILE A 451 -21.94 10.85 7.92
N SER A 452 -23.18 10.43 7.69
CA SER A 452 -23.49 9.21 6.91
C SER A 452 -24.37 9.54 5.69
N GLY A 453 -24.55 8.56 4.81
CA GLY A 453 -25.45 8.69 3.64
C GLY A 453 -24.87 9.53 2.50
N ILE A 454 -23.55 9.72 2.44
CA ILE A 454 -22.91 10.55 1.43
C ILE A 454 -22.73 9.72 0.15
N ILE A 455 -23.44 10.06 -0.92
CA ILE A 455 -23.29 9.36 -2.20
C ILE A 455 -22.11 9.95 -2.97
N VAL A 456 -21.03 9.18 -3.07
CA VAL A 456 -19.82 9.55 -3.83
C VAL A 456 -19.85 8.85 -5.19
N PRO A 457 -19.95 9.60 -6.31
CA PRO A 457 -19.99 9.00 -7.64
C PRO A 457 -18.71 8.21 -7.99
N ALA A 458 -18.83 7.18 -8.83
CA ALA A 458 -17.67 6.48 -9.39
C ALA A 458 -16.69 7.47 -10.07
N GLY A 459 -15.40 7.40 -9.75
CA GLY A 459 -14.38 8.33 -10.26
C GLY A 459 -14.60 9.80 -9.87
N GLY A 460 -15.54 10.09 -8.96
CA GLY A 460 -15.99 11.43 -8.61
C GLY A 460 -15.68 11.83 -7.18
N MET A 461 -16.36 12.89 -6.71
CA MET A 461 -16.23 13.42 -5.35
C MET A 461 -17.56 13.98 -4.87
N ALA A 462 -17.78 13.92 -3.56
CA ALA A 462 -18.87 14.59 -2.86
C ALA A 462 -18.36 15.32 -1.61
N VAL A 463 -19.05 16.40 -1.22
CA VAL A 463 -18.79 17.14 0.02
C VAL A 463 -19.68 16.58 1.14
N ALA A 464 -19.06 15.96 2.15
CA ALA A 464 -19.72 15.55 3.38
C ALA A 464 -19.77 16.73 4.37
N GLY A 465 -20.93 16.95 4.99
CA GLY A 465 -21.08 17.85 6.13
C GLY A 465 -22.36 18.69 6.14
N PRO A 466 -22.53 19.54 7.16
CA PRO A 466 -21.54 19.83 8.19
C PRO A 466 -21.42 18.72 9.25
N ALA A 467 -20.20 18.42 9.68
CA ALA A 467 -19.91 17.90 11.01
C ALA A 467 -19.90 19.10 11.97
N THR A 468 -20.78 19.08 12.97
CA THR A 468 -20.87 20.22 13.91
C THR A 468 -19.81 20.06 15.00
N TRP A 469 -18.95 21.05 15.18
CA TRP A 469 -17.93 21.11 16.23
C TRP A 469 -18.36 22.11 17.31
N PRO A 470 -19.18 21.65 18.29
CA PRO A 470 -19.70 22.53 19.31
C PRO A 470 -18.63 22.88 20.34
N HIS A 471 -18.65 24.14 20.80
CA HIS A 471 -17.86 24.61 21.95
C HIS A 471 -16.38 24.23 21.88
N VAL A 472 -15.71 24.64 20.79
CA VAL A 472 -14.28 24.37 20.61
C VAL A 472 -13.48 24.79 21.84
N PRO A 473 -12.69 23.88 22.44
CA PRO A 473 -11.93 24.20 23.66
C PRO A 473 -10.87 25.26 23.38
N ASP A 474 -10.57 26.08 24.38
CA ASP A 474 -9.46 27.03 24.33
C ASP A 474 -8.13 26.26 24.23
N PRO A 475 -7.36 26.40 23.13
CA PRO A 475 -6.07 25.73 22.95
C PRO A 475 -4.93 26.37 23.76
N GLY A 476 -5.19 27.47 24.48
CA GLY A 476 -4.17 28.30 25.09
C GLY A 476 -3.29 29.02 24.06
N THR A 477 -2.02 29.26 24.39
CA THR A 477 -1.12 30.15 23.66
C THR A 477 -0.73 29.71 22.24
N ALA A 478 -0.99 28.44 21.88
CA ALA A 478 -0.60 27.89 20.59
C ALA A 478 -1.64 28.11 19.48
N GLY A 479 -2.92 28.29 19.82
CA GLY A 479 -3.94 28.60 18.82
C GLY A 479 -4.13 27.54 17.73
N HIS A 480 -3.97 26.24 18.03
CA HIS A 480 -3.87 25.20 16.99
C HIS A 480 -4.53 23.87 17.35
N PHE A 481 -5.17 23.25 16.35
CA PHE A 481 -5.65 21.88 16.38
C PHE A 481 -5.25 21.13 15.10
N CYS A 482 -5.05 19.83 15.22
CA CYS A 482 -5.00 18.92 14.09
C CYS A 482 -6.41 18.35 13.89
N LEU A 483 -7.01 18.56 12.71
CA LEU A 483 -8.26 17.91 12.32
C LEU A 483 -7.96 16.64 11.54
N ILE A 484 -8.69 15.57 11.81
CA ILE A 484 -8.53 14.27 11.18
C ILE A 484 -9.88 13.89 10.60
N ALA A 485 -9.88 13.41 9.37
CA ALA A 485 -11.08 12.85 8.75
C ALA A 485 -10.78 11.42 8.30
N LEU A 486 -11.73 10.53 8.59
CA LEU A 486 -11.75 9.16 8.06
C LEU A 486 -12.99 9.02 7.19
N CYS A 487 -12.91 8.29 6.09
CA CYS A 487 -14.06 7.86 5.32
C CYS A 487 -14.11 6.33 5.24
N GLY A 488 -15.30 5.79 4.96
CA GLY A 488 -15.45 4.36 4.72
C GLY A 488 -16.89 3.94 4.49
N ASN A 489 -17.07 2.68 4.10
CA ASN A 489 -18.35 2.00 3.95
C ASN A 489 -18.20 0.47 4.10
N THR A 490 -19.19 -0.32 3.70
CA THR A 490 -19.12 -1.79 3.84
C THR A 490 -18.11 -2.46 2.91
N LEU A 491 -17.85 -1.90 1.72
CA LEU A 491 -16.95 -2.47 0.72
C LEU A 491 -15.52 -1.92 0.79
N ASP A 492 -15.38 -0.75 1.41
CA ASP A 492 -14.13 -0.07 1.70
C ASP A 492 -14.21 0.48 3.14
N PRO A 493 -14.00 -0.39 4.14
CA PRO A 493 -14.23 -0.07 5.54
C PRO A 493 -13.33 1.06 6.03
N PHE A 494 -13.82 1.75 7.07
CA PHE A 494 -13.01 2.73 7.80
C PHE A 494 -11.66 2.13 8.18
N PRO A 495 -10.59 2.93 8.11
CA PRO A 495 -9.28 2.46 8.52
C PRO A 495 -9.30 2.18 10.04
N ASP A 496 -8.81 1.01 10.45
CA ASP A 496 -8.78 0.64 11.87
C ASP A 496 -7.59 1.32 12.57
N ALA A 497 -7.88 2.43 13.23
CA ALA A 497 -6.89 3.19 13.98
C ALA A 497 -6.38 2.45 15.25
N SER A 498 -7.06 1.38 15.69
CA SER A 498 -6.62 0.57 16.84
C SER A 498 -5.37 -0.25 16.54
N MET A 499 -5.09 -0.49 15.26
CA MET A 499 -3.91 -1.19 14.74
C MET A 499 -2.62 -0.35 14.80
N VAL A 500 -2.71 0.91 15.23
CA VAL A 500 -1.56 1.82 15.28
C VAL A 500 -0.84 1.71 16.63
N ASP A 501 0.12 0.79 16.70
CA ASP A 501 0.85 0.46 17.93
C ASP A 501 2.33 0.86 17.92
N SER A 502 2.89 1.18 16.77
CA SER A 502 4.28 1.61 16.56
C SER A 502 4.37 2.83 15.62
N ALA A 503 5.56 3.44 15.54
CA ALA A 503 5.82 4.50 14.56
C ALA A 503 5.66 3.99 13.12
N GLN A 504 6.06 2.73 12.90
CA GLN A 504 5.90 2.04 11.63
C GLN A 504 4.43 1.86 11.27
N ASP A 505 3.58 1.42 12.20
CA ASP A 505 2.15 1.26 11.98
C ASP A 505 1.50 2.60 11.65
N PHE A 506 1.90 3.67 12.34
CA PHE A 506 1.40 5.01 12.05
C PHE A 506 1.77 5.48 10.64
N ILE A 507 3.03 5.28 10.22
CA ILE A 507 3.47 5.63 8.87
C ILE A 507 2.72 4.78 7.83
N ARG A 508 2.56 3.48 8.07
CA ARG A 508 1.81 2.58 7.18
C ARG A 508 0.36 3.00 7.08
N TRP A 509 -0.27 3.30 8.22
CA TRP A 509 -1.65 3.73 8.30
C TRP A 509 -1.86 5.04 7.55
N MET A 510 -0.99 6.04 7.74
CA MET A 510 -1.09 7.31 7.03
C MET A 510 -0.73 7.24 5.54
N ARG A 511 0.24 6.42 5.13
CA ARG A 511 0.75 6.43 3.74
C ARG A 511 0.14 5.35 2.87
N ASN A 512 -0.10 4.15 3.41
CA ASN A 512 -0.64 2.99 2.69
C ASN A 512 -2.12 2.74 3.02
N GLY A 513 -2.80 3.82 3.39
CA GLY A 513 -4.24 4.00 3.37
C GLY A 513 -4.52 5.32 2.66
N ASN A 514 -5.68 5.43 2.01
CA ASN A 514 -6.13 6.65 1.33
C ASN A 514 -7.46 7.19 1.91
N ASN A 515 -8.11 6.43 2.80
CA ASN A 515 -9.40 6.74 3.41
C ASN A 515 -9.27 7.51 4.74
N GLN A 516 -8.12 8.16 4.94
CA GLN A 516 -7.82 9.05 6.05
C GLN A 516 -7.00 10.25 5.55
N ALA A 517 -7.19 11.40 6.19
CA ALA A 517 -6.28 12.54 6.02
C ALA A 517 -6.29 13.39 7.29
N TYR A 518 -5.32 14.28 7.43
CA TYR A 518 -5.38 15.31 8.46
C TYR A 518 -4.94 16.69 7.98
N ARG A 519 -5.47 17.72 8.66
CA ARG A 519 -5.22 19.13 8.37
C ARG A 519 -4.87 19.89 9.64
N ASN A 520 -3.77 20.60 9.59
CA ASN A 520 -3.38 21.57 10.61
C ASN A 520 -4.20 22.85 10.48
N ILE A 521 -4.86 23.27 11.55
CA ILE A 521 -5.61 24.53 11.62
C ILE A 521 -5.00 25.41 12.71
N THR A 522 -4.47 26.57 12.31
CA THR A 522 -3.94 27.59 13.22
C THR A 522 -4.86 28.81 13.20
N PHE A 523 -5.50 29.10 14.32
CA PHE A 523 -6.53 30.14 14.44
C PHE A 523 -6.05 31.37 15.21
N GLU A 524 -5.02 31.25 16.03
CA GLU A 524 -4.31 32.39 16.63
C GLU A 524 -2.83 32.42 16.26
N ASN A 525 -2.29 33.63 16.09
CA ASN A 525 -0.84 33.78 15.96
C ASN A 525 -0.24 33.87 17.36
N VAL A 526 0.89 33.21 17.56
CA VAL A 526 1.68 33.34 18.78
C VAL A 526 2.28 34.75 18.79
N ARG A 527 2.00 35.52 19.85
CA ARG A 527 2.47 36.92 20.00
C ARG A 527 3.50 37.03 21.12
N PRO A 528 4.81 36.95 20.83
CA PRO A 528 5.85 37.14 21.82
C PRO A 528 6.01 38.63 22.14
N ASP A 529 5.41 39.08 23.24
CA ASP A 529 5.76 40.32 23.95
C ASP A 529 6.83 40.01 25.00
N GLY A 530 8.00 39.60 24.52
CA GLY A 530 9.03 38.92 25.30
C GLY A 530 9.13 37.46 24.89
N TRP A 531 9.29 36.56 25.85
CA TRP A 531 9.28 35.13 25.59
C TRP A 531 7.83 34.63 25.46
N ALA A 532 7.52 33.93 24.37
CA ALA A 532 6.28 33.16 24.24
C ALA A 532 6.58 31.66 24.28
N ALA A 533 5.80 30.92 25.07
CA ALA A 533 5.86 29.46 25.11
C ALA A 533 4.78 28.87 24.20
N ILE A 534 5.19 27.92 23.36
CA ILE A 534 4.32 27.14 22.49
C ILE A 534 4.30 25.72 23.06
N PRO A 535 3.28 25.36 23.86
CA PRO A 535 3.15 24.02 24.41
C PRO A 535 2.68 23.05 23.33
N PHE A 536 3.34 21.90 23.18
CA PHE A 536 2.94 20.86 22.25
C PHE A 536 3.19 19.47 22.83
N LEU A 537 2.49 18.48 22.29
CA LEU A 537 2.56 17.09 22.75
C LEU A 537 3.40 16.23 21.80
N VAL A 538 4.22 15.36 22.38
CA VAL A 538 4.94 14.31 21.65
C VAL A 538 4.49 12.94 22.17
N PRO A 539 3.61 12.23 21.44
CA PRO A 539 3.13 10.92 21.86
C PRO A 539 4.19 9.84 21.61
N GLY A 540 4.33 8.93 22.58
CA GLY A 540 5.00 7.64 22.43
C GLY A 540 4.01 6.55 22.04
N PHE A 541 4.49 5.55 21.31
CA PHE A 541 3.70 4.42 20.83
C PHE A 541 3.63 3.27 21.86
N LYS A 542 2.76 2.27 21.63
CA LYS A 542 2.58 1.12 22.54
C LYS A 542 3.75 0.13 22.47
N GLN A 543 4.32 -0.06 21.28
CA GLN A 543 5.54 -0.82 21.08
C GLN A 543 6.76 -0.02 21.54
N ARG A 544 7.91 -0.69 21.65
CA ARG A 544 9.12 -0.25 22.39
C ARG A 544 9.61 1.15 22.02
N ASN A 545 10.58 1.61 22.81
CA ASN A 545 11.28 2.91 22.84
C ASN A 545 11.97 3.31 21.51
N GLU A 546 11.24 3.41 20.39
CA GLU A 546 11.79 3.68 19.06
C GLU A 546 12.34 5.10 18.94
N PRO A 547 13.55 5.26 18.39
CA PRO A 547 14.14 6.57 18.24
C PRO A 547 13.57 7.32 17.03
N PHE A 548 13.28 8.60 17.23
CA PHE A 548 12.89 9.54 16.17
C PHE A 548 13.73 10.82 16.26
N ASN A 549 13.62 11.67 15.25
CA ASN A 549 14.22 13.00 15.25
C ASN A 549 13.11 14.04 15.40
N LEU A 550 13.36 15.06 16.23
CA LEU A 550 12.56 16.29 16.25
C LEU A 550 13.28 17.35 15.43
N GLU A 551 12.69 17.75 14.32
CA GLU A 551 13.25 18.78 13.44
C GLU A 551 12.45 20.09 13.57
N PHE A 552 13.17 21.20 13.61
CA PHE A 552 12.66 22.55 13.80
C PHE A 552 13.04 23.34 12.55
N ASP A 553 12.05 23.72 11.75
CA ASP A 553 12.25 24.63 10.63
C ASP A 553 12.07 26.07 11.11
N LEU A 554 13.20 26.72 11.35
CA LEU A 554 13.28 28.08 11.88
C LEU A 554 13.85 29.06 10.83
N ARG A 555 13.86 28.67 9.54
CA ARG A 555 14.44 29.47 8.45
C ARG A 555 13.80 30.84 8.29
N SER A 556 12.52 30.96 8.63
CA SER A 556 11.79 32.23 8.56
C SER A 556 12.23 33.24 9.63
N LEU A 557 12.72 32.76 10.78
CA LEU A 557 13.04 33.62 11.92
C LEU A 557 14.31 34.45 11.67
N PRO A 558 14.34 35.73 12.07
CA PRO A 558 15.55 36.54 12.08
C PRO A 558 16.66 35.88 12.91
N LEU A 559 17.92 35.98 12.47
CA LEU A 559 19.08 35.38 13.17
C LEU A 559 19.27 35.88 14.61
N GLU A 560 18.80 37.09 14.90
CA GLU A 560 18.83 37.73 16.23
C GLU A 560 17.76 37.18 17.20
N SER A 561 16.82 36.37 16.71
CA SER A 561 15.80 35.75 17.56
C SER A 561 16.43 34.78 18.55
N ARG A 562 15.77 34.53 19.67
CA ARG A 562 16.17 33.48 20.61
C ARG A 562 15.10 32.40 20.61
N VAL A 563 15.54 31.15 20.52
CA VAL A 563 14.66 29.98 20.52
C VAL A 563 15.22 28.97 21.51
N GLU A 564 14.34 28.50 22.40
CA GLU A 564 14.68 27.44 23.35
C GLU A 564 13.66 26.31 23.26
N ILE A 565 14.15 25.07 23.37
CA ILE A 565 13.29 23.90 23.53
C ILE A 565 13.49 23.31 24.91
N GLN A 566 12.38 23.07 25.59
CA GLN A 566 12.33 22.37 26.86
C GLN A 566 12.16 20.87 26.57
N LEU A 567 13.14 20.05 26.97
CA LEU A 567 13.05 18.58 26.95
C LEU A 567 13.03 18.02 28.37
N ILE A 568 12.25 16.96 28.57
CA ILE A 568 12.12 16.29 29.87
C ILE A 568 13.18 15.19 30.07
N ALA A 569 13.49 14.87 31.32
CA ALA A 569 14.55 13.90 31.67
C ALA A 569 14.45 12.52 30.95
N PRO A 570 13.26 11.91 30.76
CA PRO A 570 13.15 10.63 30.04
C PRO A 570 13.69 10.67 28.60
N MET A 571 13.56 11.81 27.93
CA MET A 571 13.99 12.00 26.54
C MET A 571 15.51 12.21 26.43
N LEU A 572 16.20 12.46 27.55
CA LEU A 572 17.62 12.83 27.58
C LEU A 572 18.58 11.67 27.89
N LYS A 573 18.08 10.43 28.00
CA LYS A 573 18.90 9.25 28.37
C LYS A 573 20.14 9.04 27.49
N ASN A 574 20.21 9.63 26.29
CA ASN A 574 21.35 9.56 25.38
C ASN A 574 21.82 10.94 24.86
N GLU A 575 21.64 12.03 25.63
CA GLU A 575 21.86 13.43 25.21
C GLU A 575 23.13 13.67 24.36
N LYS A 576 24.27 13.05 24.71
CA LYS A 576 25.55 13.19 23.97
C LYS A 576 25.49 12.70 22.52
N ARG A 577 24.53 11.84 22.16
CA ARG A 577 24.29 11.33 20.79
C ARG A 577 23.18 12.11 20.07
N MET A 578 22.50 13.04 20.75
CA MET A 578 21.26 13.66 20.27
C MET A 578 21.46 15.03 19.63
N ALA A 579 22.42 15.83 20.10
CA ALA A 579 22.62 17.20 19.64
C ALA A 579 23.70 17.30 18.55
N LYS A 580 23.38 17.92 17.41
CA LYS A 580 24.41 18.52 16.54
C LYS A 580 25.14 19.61 17.34
N ARG A 581 26.35 20.03 16.91
CA ARG A 581 27.12 21.15 17.49
C ARG A 581 26.35 22.49 17.63
N GLU A 582 25.15 22.56 17.06
CA GLU A 582 24.33 23.76 16.87
C GLU A 582 23.20 23.90 17.91
N ILE A 583 22.99 22.86 18.72
CA ILE A 583 22.03 22.87 19.82
C ILE A 583 22.85 22.90 21.10
N ILE A 584 22.67 23.96 21.88
CA ILE A 584 23.51 24.23 23.05
C ILE A 584 22.64 24.08 24.29
N ARG A 585 23.04 23.20 25.21
CA ARG A 585 22.39 23.09 26.50
C ARG A 585 22.61 24.37 27.31
N ILE A 586 21.52 24.96 27.80
CA ILE A 586 21.53 26.23 28.55
C ILE A 586 21.42 25.94 30.05
N GLU A 587 20.47 25.09 30.45
CA GLU A 587 20.13 24.84 31.85
C GLU A 587 19.61 23.41 32.03
N GLN A 588 19.87 22.80 33.18
CA GLN A 588 19.22 21.54 33.62
C GLN A 588 18.78 21.67 35.07
N ASN A 589 17.55 21.25 35.35
CA ASN A 589 17.06 20.96 36.69
C ASN A 589 16.68 19.47 36.84
N GLN A 590 16.08 19.07 37.96
CA GLN A 590 15.76 17.67 38.23
C GLN A 590 14.71 17.05 37.27
N ARG A 591 13.89 17.87 36.58
CA ARG A 591 12.78 17.40 35.74
C ARG A 591 12.98 17.72 34.25
N GLU A 592 13.62 18.85 33.94
CA GLU A 592 13.63 19.45 32.61
C GLU A 592 15.02 20.03 32.27
N THR A 593 15.35 20.05 30.98
CA THR A 593 16.57 20.65 30.43
C THR A 593 16.21 21.55 29.27
N HIS A 594 16.78 22.75 29.24
CA HIS A 594 16.59 23.75 28.21
C HIS A 594 17.76 23.76 27.24
N PHE A 595 17.45 23.84 25.96
CA PHE A 595 18.43 23.90 24.88
C PHE A 595 18.16 25.09 23.97
N ALA A 596 19.20 25.84 23.65
CA ALA A 596 19.18 26.85 22.61
C ALA A 596 19.09 26.17 21.24
N VAL A 597 18.20 26.66 20.39
CA VAL A 597 18.06 26.25 18.99
C VAL A 597 18.35 27.46 18.10
N GLN A 598 19.18 27.28 17.08
CA GLN A 598 19.63 28.40 16.26
C GLN A 598 18.56 28.81 15.23
N PRO A 599 18.15 30.10 15.18
CA PRO A 599 17.23 30.61 14.15
C PRO A 599 17.86 30.66 12.74
N GLY A 600 17.02 30.86 11.71
CA GLY A 600 17.45 31.06 10.32
C GLY A 600 17.85 29.78 9.58
N LYS A 601 17.64 28.60 10.18
CA LYS A 601 17.95 27.31 9.56
C LYS A 601 17.04 26.19 10.07
N ILE A 602 17.26 24.99 9.55
CA ILE A 602 16.67 23.76 10.09
C ILE A 602 17.62 23.20 11.15
N SER A 603 17.12 22.93 12.35
CA SER A 603 17.85 22.26 13.44
C SER A 603 17.13 20.97 13.83
N ALA A 604 17.86 20.01 14.39
CA ALA A 604 17.30 18.70 14.71
C ALA A 604 17.88 18.11 16.00
N PHE A 605 17.01 17.60 16.87
CA PHE A 605 17.38 16.64 17.91
C PHE A 605 17.26 15.25 17.36
N MET A 606 18.36 14.52 17.36
CA MET A 606 18.44 13.17 16.81
C MET A 606 18.18 12.12 17.88
N ASN A 607 17.62 10.96 17.51
CA ASN A 607 17.52 9.80 18.40
C ASN A 607 16.80 10.10 19.74
N VAL A 608 15.78 10.96 19.66
CA VAL A 608 14.82 11.28 20.72
C VAL A 608 13.97 10.05 20.99
N ARG A 609 13.62 9.82 22.26
CA ARG A 609 12.86 8.66 22.71
C ARG A 609 11.81 9.07 23.73
N CYS A 610 10.59 8.56 23.58
CA CYS A 610 9.49 8.76 24.51
C CYS A 610 9.22 7.46 25.28
N GLY A 611 8.67 7.58 26.49
CA GLY A 611 8.18 6.42 27.22
C GLY A 611 7.10 5.66 26.43
N LYS A 612 6.94 4.36 26.73
CA LYS A 612 5.85 3.54 26.18
C LYS A 612 4.51 4.21 26.50
N SER A 613 3.70 4.44 25.46
CA SER A 613 2.40 5.09 25.57
C SER A 613 2.45 6.44 26.31
N ALA A 614 3.62 7.07 26.38
CA ALA A 614 3.78 8.33 27.07
C ALA A 614 3.17 9.47 26.25
N LEU A 615 2.76 10.52 26.92
CA LEU A 615 2.31 11.75 26.29
C LEU A 615 3.15 12.88 26.85
N GLU A 616 4.27 13.18 26.18
CA GLU A 616 5.29 14.05 26.74
C GLU A 616 4.98 15.51 26.36
N PRO A 617 4.71 16.39 27.34
CA PRO A 617 4.49 17.81 27.07
C PRO A 617 5.83 18.53 26.91
N LEU A 618 6.02 19.18 25.77
CA LEU A 618 7.18 20.01 25.48
C LEU A 618 6.78 21.46 25.28
N ARG A 619 7.77 22.36 25.38
CA ARG A 619 7.58 23.78 25.10
C ARG A 619 8.67 24.30 24.17
N LEU A 620 8.26 24.94 23.08
CA LEU A 620 9.13 25.75 22.26
C LEU A 620 8.96 27.21 22.67
N TRP A 621 10.02 27.80 23.19
CA TRP A 621 10.08 29.18 23.60
C TRP A 621 10.68 30.03 22.48
N ILE A 622 10.03 31.13 22.14
CA ILE A 622 10.51 32.05 21.11
C ILE A 622 10.48 33.48 21.63
N HIS A 623 11.57 34.20 21.38
CA HIS A 623 11.69 35.63 21.62
C HIS A 623 12.14 36.33 20.33
N LEU A 624 11.29 37.21 19.80
CA LEU A 624 11.63 38.03 18.64
C LEU A 624 12.42 39.27 19.06
N PRO A 625 13.42 39.71 18.28
CA PRO A 625 14.18 40.89 18.61
C PRO A 625 13.31 42.15 18.42
N PRO A 626 13.56 43.23 19.19
CA PRO A 626 12.79 44.47 19.09
C PRO A 626 12.85 45.14 17.72
N THR A 627 13.87 44.81 16.92
CA THR A 627 14.12 45.29 15.55
C THR A 627 13.09 44.78 14.54
N VAL A 628 12.34 43.71 14.85
CA VAL A 628 11.28 43.19 13.98
C VAL A 628 10.12 44.18 13.90
N ARG A 629 9.72 44.53 12.69
CA ARG A 629 8.54 45.38 12.43
C ARG A 629 7.27 44.74 12.99
N LYS A 630 6.48 45.51 13.73
CA LYS A 630 5.15 45.09 14.21
C LYS A 630 4.27 44.58 13.08
N GLY A 631 3.52 43.50 13.36
CA GLY A 631 2.67 42.84 12.39
C GLY A 631 3.39 41.90 11.41
N THR A 632 4.71 41.73 11.51
CA THR A 632 5.45 40.74 10.70
C THR A 632 5.15 39.32 11.21
N TYR A 633 5.03 38.37 10.28
CA TYR A 633 4.73 36.97 10.54
C TYR A 633 5.91 36.07 10.17
N PHE A 634 6.18 35.08 11.01
CA PHE A 634 7.20 34.07 10.78
C PHE A 634 6.58 32.68 11.02
N PRO A 635 6.39 31.85 9.98
CA PRO A 635 5.94 30.47 10.17
C PRO A 635 7.07 29.65 10.79
N VAL A 636 6.75 28.91 11.85
CA VAL A 636 7.65 27.97 12.52
C VAL A 636 7.03 26.59 12.47
N THR A 637 7.80 25.62 11.99
CA THR A 637 7.36 24.24 11.87
C THR A 637 8.19 23.34 12.76
N VAL A 638 7.52 22.44 13.49
CA VAL A 638 8.17 21.37 14.23
C VAL A 638 7.62 20.05 13.69
N LYS A 639 8.52 19.13 13.33
CA LYS A 639 8.15 17.84 12.76
C LYS A 639 8.87 16.69 13.44
N GLN A 640 8.21 15.54 13.45
CA GLN A 640 8.74 14.27 13.94
C GLN A 640 9.09 13.37 12.75
N VAL A 641 10.32 12.86 12.74
CA VAL A 641 10.87 12.07 11.64
C VAL A 641 11.41 10.74 12.16
N TRP A 642 10.93 9.62 11.64
CA TRP A 642 11.40 8.28 11.97
C TRP A 642 11.95 7.60 10.71
N LYS A 643 13.19 7.10 10.76
CA LYS A 643 13.89 6.51 9.59
C LYS A 643 13.74 7.35 8.29
N GLN A 644 13.92 8.67 8.38
CA GLN A 644 13.76 9.64 7.28
C GLN A 644 12.32 9.84 6.77
N GLN A 645 11.35 9.11 7.31
CA GLN A 645 9.93 9.27 7.03
C GLN A 645 9.34 10.28 8.02
N GLU A 646 8.63 11.28 7.50
CA GLU A 646 7.86 12.18 8.36
C GLU A 646 6.64 11.45 8.93
N MET A 647 6.51 11.52 10.25
CA MET A 647 5.35 11.01 10.99
C MET A 647 4.29 12.10 11.13
N GLY A 648 4.72 13.34 11.31
CA GLY A 648 3.81 14.47 11.34
C GLY A 648 4.55 15.75 11.64
N ARG A 649 3.78 16.84 11.58
CA ARG A 649 4.26 18.18 11.89
C ARG A 649 3.13 19.05 12.37
N PHE A 650 3.50 20.12 13.06
CA PHE A 650 2.65 21.28 13.22
C PHE A 650 3.35 22.53 12.69
N GLN A 651 2.55 23.51 12.29
CA GLN A 651 3.04 24.84 11.92
C GLN A 651 2.27 25.91 12.69
N VAL A 652 3.00 26.79 13.37
CA VAL A 652 2.45 27.95 14.06
C VAL A 652 3.02 29.23 13.47
N ASN A 653 2.22 30.30 13.48
CA ASN A 653 2.64 31.59 12.98
C ASN A 653 3.03 32.50 14.15
N ILE A 654 4.28 32.95 14.17
CA ILE A 654 4.78 33.91 15.15
C ILE A 654 4.56 35.31 14.61
N ARG A 655 3.76 36.12 15.30
CA ARG A 655 3.46 37.50 14.89
C ARG A 655 4.03 38.48 15.90
N ARG A 656 4.83 39.45 15.45
CA ARG A 656 5.21 40.56 16.32
C ARG A 656 3.99 41.43 16.62
N ALA A 657 3.66 41.58 17.91
CA ALA A 657 2.54 42.40 18.38
C ALA A 657 2.73 43.90 18.14
#